data_AF-A0AAV0Z0N1-F1
#
_entry.id   AF-A0AAV0Z0N1-F1
#
_cell.length_a   1.000
_cell.length_b   1.000
_cell.length_c   1.000
_cell.angle_alpha   90.00
_cell.angle_beta   90.00
_cell.angle_gamma   90.00
#
_symmetry.space_group_name_H-M   'P 1'
#
loop_
_entity.id
_entity.type
_entity.pdbx_description
1 polymer ?
#
loop_
_entity_poly.entity_id
_entity_poly.type
_entity_poly.pdbx_seq_one_letter_code
_entity_poly.pdbx_strand_id
1 'polypeptide(L)'
;MSLVKSYEGGRESHAHKIVQSLFEEYLSVEELFSDNIQADVIERLRLQYKKDLLKIVDIVLSHQGVKSKNKLILRLMDKLVYPNPAAYRDQLIRFSQLNHIIYSELALKASQLLEQTKLSELRSSIARSLSELEMFTEDGENIDTPKRKGAINDRMEDLVSAPLAVEDALVGLFDHSDNTLQRRVVETYIRRLYQPYLVKGSIRMQWHRSGLIATWEFLEEYVERKNGVEDKTLVEKHSEKKWGVMVVIKSLQFLPAIISAALREATNNFHDALKSGSVDSNKHGNMMHIGLVGINNQMSLLQDSGDEDQAQERINKLAKILREQEVGSIIHAAGVGDISCIIQRDEGRAPMRHSFHWSAEKLYYEEEPLLRHLEPPLSIYLELDKLKGYENIRYTPSRDRQWHLYTVVDTKPQPIQRMFLRTLLRQPTTNEGYSAYQRVDAETSRTQLDMSFTSRSIFRSLMGAMEELELNSHNTTIKSEHAHMYLYVLREQQVDDLVHYSKKINIDAGQEETTVETILEELAQEIHSSVGVRMHRLGVFVWEVKLWITACGQANGAWRVIVNNVTGHTSTVHIYREMEDATTHKVVYSSVTVKGPLHGVPVNENYQPLGVIDRKRLAARKSSTTYCYDFPLAFQTSLEQSWSIQQTGVQRAKDKDLLKVTELKFSEKEGSWGTSLVPAECPPGLNDVGMVAWLMEMCTPEFPSGRTILVVSNDVTFKAGSFGPREDAFFRAVTDLACAKKIPLHR
;
A
#
# COMPACT_ATOMS: atom_id res chain seq x y z
N MET A 1 -12.12 -12.92 -48.44
CA MET A 1 -10.80 -13.47 -48.05
C MET A 1 -10.76 -14.96 -48.37
N SER A 2 -9.66 -15.48 -48.94
CA SER A 2 -9.50 -16.93 -49.15
C SER A 2 -9.42 -17.63 -47.79
N LEU A 3 -10.23 -18.68 -47.58
CA LEU A 3 -10.26 -19.49 -46.36
C LEU A 3 -8.85 -19.93 -45.92
N VAL A 4 -7.96 -20.21 -46.89
CA VAL A 4 -6.57 -20.59 -46.63
C VAL A 4 -5.78 -19.49 -45.90
N LYS A 5 -5.97 -18.22 -46.24
CA LYS A 5 -5.30 -17.09 -45.55
C LYS A 5 -5.78 -16.92 -44.12
N SER A 6 -7.02 -17.29 -43.80
CA SER A 6 -7.54 -17.17 -42.43
C SER A 6 -6.88 -18.17 -41.46
N TYR A 7 -6.41 -19.32 -41.96
CA TYR A 7 -5.80 -20.39 -41.16
C TYR A 7 -4.27 -20.51 -41.31
N GLU A 8 -3.59 -19.49 -41.86
CA GLU A 8 -2.13 -19.53 -42.12
C GLU A 8 -1.29 -19.78 -40.84
N GLY A 9 -1.77 -19.33 -39.68
CA GLY A 9 -1.14 -19.61 -38.36
C GLY A 9 -1.76 -20.78 -37.60
N GLY A 10 -2.51 -21.66 -38.27
CA GLY A 10 -3.22 -22.77 -37.65
C GLY A 10 -4.54 -22.37 -36.96
N ARG A 11 -5.16 -23.35 -36.29
CA ARG A 11 -6.49 -23.20 -35.66
C ARG A 11 -6.47 -22.19 -34.52
N GLU A 12 -5.42 -22.18 -33.71
CA GLU A 12 -5.27 -21.25 -32.59
C GLU A 12 -5.12 -19.82 -33.10
N SER A 13 -4.23 -19.55 -34.04
CA SER A 13 -4.07 -18.20 -34.61
C SER A 13 -5.36 -17.68 -35.22
N HIS A 14 -6.13 -18.54 -35.92
CA HIS A 14 -7.43 -18.16 -36.44
C HIS A 14 -8.43 -17.80 -35.32
N ALA A 15 -8.49 -18.60 -34.25
CA ALA A 15 -9.32 -18.30 -33.08
C ALA A 15 -8.93 -16.97 -32.42
N HIS A 16 -7.63 -16.71 -32.26
CA HIS A 16 -7.12 -15.45 -31.73
C HIS A 16 -7.58 -14.25 -32.58
N LYS A 17 -7.46 -14.34 -33.91
CA LYS A 17 -7.90 -13.28 -34.84
C LYS A 17 -9.40 -13.00 -34.73
N ILE A 18 -10.23 -14.03 -34.55
CA ILE A 18 -11.68 -13.85 -34.36
C ILE A 18 -11.95 -13.08 -33.05
N VAL A 19 -11.33 -13.49 -31.94
CA VAL A 19 -11.52 -12.83 -30.64
C VAL A 19 -11.04 -11.39 -30.69
N GLN A 20 -9.87 -11.14 -31.31
CA GLN A 20 -9.38 -9.78 -31.54
C GLN A 20 -10.39 -8.95 -32.35
N SER A 21 -10.93 -9.49 -33.45
CA SER A 21 -11.96 -8.79 -34.24
C SER A 21 -13.19 -8.41 -33.42
N LEU A 22 -13.69 -9.32 -32.57
CA LEU A 22 -14.83 -9.05 -31.70
C LEU A 22 -14.51 -7.96 -30.65
N PHE A 23 -13.28 -7.97 -30.12
CA PHE A 23 -12.82 -6.95 -29.18
C PHE A 23 -12.68 -5.59 -29.87
N GLU A 24 -12.16 -5.54 -31.09
CA GLU A 24 -12.07 -4.32 -31.88
C GLU A 24 -13.45 -3.74 -32.21
N GLU A 25 -14.41 -4.59 -32.60
CA GLU A 25 -15.79 -4.14 -32.83
C GLU A 25 -16.41 -3.54 -31.56
N TYR A 26 -16.21 -4.19 -30.41
CA TYR A 26 -16.68 -3.66 -29.13
C TYR A 26 -16.01 -2.32 -28.79
N LEU A 27 -14.68 -2.26 -28.83
CA LEU A 27 -13.91 -1.07 -28.45
C LEU A 27 -14.22 0.11 -29.37
N SER A 28 -14.38 -0.12 -30.68
CA SER A 28 -14.72 0.92 -31.66
C SER A 28 -16.02 1.68 -31.34
N VAL A 29 -16.94 1.05 -30.61
CA VAL A 29 -18.18 1.66 -30.14
C VAL A 29 -17.98 2.26 -28.76
N GLU A 30 -17.51 1.48 -27.78
CA GLU A 30 -17.54 1.88 -26.38
C GLU A 30 -16.50 2.95 -26.02
N GLU A 31 -15.38 3.04 -26.74
CA GLU A 31 -14.39 4.11 -26.54
C GLU A 31 -14.97 5.50 -26.81
N LEU A 32 -15.98 5.60 -27.69
CA LEU A 32 -16.68 6.85 -27.96
C LEU A 32 -17.46 7.36 -26.74
N PHE A 33 -18.01 6.42 -25.97
CA PHE A 33 -18.89 6.68 -24.82
C PHE A 33 -18.16 6.63 -23.47
N SER A 34 -16.88 6.27 -23.43
CA SER A 34 -16.09 6.12 -22.19
C SER A 34 -16.08 7.41 -21.35
N ASP A 35 -15.55 8.51 -21.90
CA ASP A 35 -15.34 9.76 -21.12
C ASP A 35 -16.41 10.82 -21.38
N ASN A 36 -17.33 10.58 -22.31
CA ASN A 36 -18.23 11.61 -22.83
C ASN A 36 -19.68 11.36 -22.43
N ILE A 37 -20.41 12.43 -22.16
CA ILE A 37 -21.85 12.37 -21.96
C ILE A 37 -22.50 11.89 -23.26
N GLN A 38 -23.41 10.93 -23.17
CA GLN A 38 -24.05 10.30 -24.33
C GLN A 38 -24.60 11.31 -25.35
N ALA A 39 -25.18 12.42 -24.88
CA ALA A 39 -25.72 13.48 -25.75
C ALA A 39 -24.64 14.11 -26.64
N ASP A 40 -23.46 14.41 -26.09
CA ASP A 40 -22.35 15.03 -26.82
C ASP A 40 -21.75 14.07 -27.84
N VAL A 41 -21.68 12.78 -27.52
CA VAL A 41 -21.22 11.74 -28.44
C VAL A 41 -22.15 11.64 -29.65
N ILE A 42 -23.47 11.63 -29.42
CA ILE A 42 -24.46 11.54 -30.49
C ILE A 42 -24.35 12.76 -31.41
N GLU A 43 -24.21 13.96 -30.86
CA GLU A 43 -24.07 15.17 -31.68
C GLU A 43 -22.77 15.17 -32.49
N ARG A 44 -21.66 14.71 -31.89
CA ARG A 44 -20.37 14.52 -32.60
C ARG A 44 -20.49 13.52 -33.76
N LEU A 45 -21.16 12.38 -33.52
CA LEU A 45 -21.42 11.37 -34.56
C LEU A 45 -22.30 11.93 -35.67
N ARG A 46 -23.26 12.79 -35.35
CA ARG A 46 -24.13 13.47 -36.32
C ARG A 46 -23.37 14.44 -37.22
N LEU A 47 -22.36 15.12 -36.67
CA LEU A 47 -21.45 15.97 -37.43
C LEU A 47 -20.49 15.17 -38.32
N GLN A 48 -20.06 13.98 -37.89
CA GLN A 48 -19.13 13.12 -38.63
C GLN A 48 -19.83 12.33 -39.74
N TYR A 49 -21.02 11.78 -39.47
CA TYR A 49 -21.78 10.92 -40.38
C TYR A 49 -23.01 11.63 -40.98
N LYS A 50 -22.84 12.85 -41.49
CA LYS A 50 -23.95 13.67 -42.05
C LYS A 50 -24.76 12.98 -43.15
N LYS A 51 -24.14 12.05 -43.89
CA LYS A 51 -24.76 11.34 -45.03
C LYS A 51 -25.26 9.93 -44.68
N ASP A 52 -24.94 9.43 -43.49
CA ASP A 52 -25.23 8.05 -43.08
C ASP A 52 -25.74 8.03 -41.63
N LEU A 53 -27.00 8.41 -41.46
CA LEU A 53 -27.66 8.43 -40.16
C LEU A 53 -27.94 7.02 -39.63
N LEU A 54 -28.04 6.01 -40.49
CA LEU A 54 -28.28 4.62 -40.08
C LEU A 54 -27.10 4.09 -39.26
N LYS A 55 -25.87 4.40 -39.68
CA LYS A 55 -24.67 4.06 -38.91
C LYS A 55 -24.69 4.63 -37.49
N ILE A 56 -25.24 5.83 -37.30
CA ILE A 56 -25.38 6.43 -35.96
C ILE A 56 -26.37 5.62 -35.12
N VAL A 57 -27.50 5.22 -35.71
CA VAL A 57 -28.50 4.38 -35.04
C VAL A 57 -27.89 3.05 -34.61
N ASP A 58 -27.10 2.40 -35.48
CA ASP A 58 -26.42 1.13 -35.17
C ASP A 58 -25.44 1.26 -34.00
N ILE A 59 -24.63 2.33 -33.98
CA ILE A 59 -23.68 2.63 -32.89
C ILE A 59 -24.43 2.82 -31.57
N VAL A 60 -25.51 3.63 -31.57
CA VAL A 60 -26.29 3.92 -30.37
C VAL A 60 -27.03 2.67 -29.88
N LEU A 61 -27.62 1.89 -30.78
CA LEU A 61 -28.29 0.64 -30.45
C LEU A 61 -27.31 -0.37 -29.83
N SER A 62 -26.09 -0.45 -30.37
CA SER A 62 -25.02 -1.27 -29.82
C SER A 62 -24.67 -0.85 -28.39
N HIS A 63 -24.50 0.45 -28.13
CA HIS A 63 -24.20 0.97 -26.79
C HIS A 63 -25.35 0.74 -25.79
N GLN A 64 -26.62 0.84 -26.20
CA GLN A 64 -27.76 0.49 -25.33
C GLN A 64 -27.69 -0.97 -24.83
N GLY A 65 -27.14 -1.88 -25.62
CA GLY A 65 -26.93 -3.30 -25.29
C GLY A 65 -25.67 -3.60 -24.46
N VAL A 66 -24.92 -2.59 -24.00
CA VAL A 66 -23.60 -2.73 -23.37
C VAL A 66 -23.56 -3.76 -22.23
N LYS A 67 -24.57 -3.83 -21.35
CA LYS A 67 -24.58 -4.80 -20.23
C LYS A 67 -24.46 -6.25 -20.69
N SER A 68 -25.12 -6.60 -21.80
CA SER A 68 -25.04 -7.95 -22.37
C SER A 68 -23.72 -8.18 -23.09
N LYS A 69 -23.20 -7.14 -23.77
CA LYS A 69 -21.88 -7.19 -24.40
C LYS A 69 -20.77 -7.40 -23.36
N ASN A 70 -20.81 -6.69 -22.23
CA ASN A 70 -19.82 -6.83 -21.16
C ASN A 70 -19.76 -8.26 -20.63
N LYS A 71 -20.93 -8.90 -20.45
CA LYS A 71 -20.99 -10.33 -20.05
C LYS A 71 -20.35 -11.25 -21.07
N LEU A 72 -20.55 -10.99 -22.36
CA LEU A 72 -19.93 -11.77 -23.43
C LEU A 72 -18.40 -11.57 -23.43
N ILE A 73 -17.94 -10.32 -23.40
CA ILE A 73 -16.51 -9.99 -23.40
C ILE A 73 -15.81 -10.57 -22.17
N LEU A 74 -16.41 -10.46 -20.98
CA LEU A 74 -15.87 -11.07 -19.76
C LEU A 74 -15.71 -12.59 -19.89
N ARG A 75 -16.71 -13.29 -20.46
CA ARG A 75 -16.60 -14.74 -20.71
C ARG A 75 -15.51 -15.08 -21.73
N LEU A 76 -15.35 -14.27 -22.78
CA LEU A 76 -14.27 -14.45 -23.75
C LEU A 76 -12.91 -14.21 -23.10
N MET A 77 -12.79 -13.18 -22.26
CA MET A 77 -11.60 -12.91 -21.47
C MET A 77 -11.24 -14.10 -20.56
N ASP A 78 -12.22 -14.66 -19.84
CA ASP A 78 -12.00 -15.79 -18.93
C ASP A 78 -11.61 -17.10 -19.62
N LYS A 79 -12.12 -17.35 -20.83
CA LYS A 79 -11.96 -18.65 -21.50
C LYS A 79 -10.89 -18.68 -22.59
N LEU A 80 -10.75 -17.60 -23.36
CA LEU A 80 -9.89 -17.57 -24.56
C LEU A 80 -8.69 -16.65 -24.41
N VAL A 81 -8.80 -15.56 -23.63
CA VAL A 81 -7.68 -14.63 -23.40
C VAL A 81 -6.84 -15.10 -22.22
N TYR A 82 -7.49 -15.56 -21.15
CA TYR A 82 -6.86 -15.99 -19.91
C TYR A 82 -5.66 -16.95 -20.09
N PRO A 83 -5.70 -17.95 -20.99
CA PRO A 83 -4.56 -18.86 -21.18
C PRO A 83 -3.31 -18.19 -21.78
N ASN A 84 -3.48 -17.15 -22.60
CA ASN A 84 -2.38 -16.42 -23.22
C ASN A 84 -2.74 -14.93 -23.39
N PRO A 85 -2.68 -14.14 -22.30
CA PRO A 85 -3.11 -12.75 -22.35
C PRO A 85 -2.15 -11.85 -23.14
N ALA A 86 -0.89 -12.27 -23.31
CA ALA A 86 0.13 -11.51 -24.04
C ALA A 86 -0.24 -11.29 -25.52
N ALA A 87 -0.98 -12.23 -26.12
CA ALA A 87 -1.46 -12.10 -27.50
C ALA A 87 -2.53 -11.01 -27.71
N TYR A 88 -3.13 -10.50 -26.63
CA TYR A 88 -4.21 -9.50 -26.66
C TYR A 88 -3.80 -8.19 -25.94
N ARG A 89 -2.49 -7.97 -25.76
CA ARG A 89 -1.96 -6.86 -24.95
C ARG A 89 -2.55 -5.50 -25.35
N ASP A 90 -2.61 -5.19 -26.64
CA ASP A 90 -3.11 -3.91 -27.14
C ASP A 90 -4.59 -3.69 -26.81
N GLN A 91 -5.43 -4.71 -27.01
CA GLN A 91 -6.85 -4.65 -26.66
C GLN A 91 -7.03 -4.54 -25.15
N LEU A 92 -6.25 -5.28 -24.35
CA LEU A 92 -6.35 -5.24 -22.90
C LEU A 92 -5.96 -3.87 -22.32
N ILE A 93 -4.96 -3.18 -22.90
CA ILE A 93 -4.62 -1.80 -22.52
C ILE A 93 -5.83 -0.89 -22.75
N ARG A 94 -6.45 -0.97 -23.93
CA ARG A 94 -7.63 -0.15 -24.27
C ARG A 94 -8.83 -0.46 -23.37
N PHE A 95 -9.08 -1.73 -23.07
CA PHE A 95 -10.13 -2.13 -22.13
C PHE A 95 -9.89 -1.59 -20.71
N SER A 96 -8.63 -1.55 -20.26
CA SER A 96 -8.27 -1.02 -18.93
C SER A 96 -8.47 0.48 -18.79
N GLN A 97 -8.52 1.22 -19.92
CA GLN A 97 -8.71 2.66 -19.97
C GLN A 97 -10.18 3.10 -20.05
N LEU A 98 -11.13 2.15 -20.10
CA LEU A 98 -12.56 2.47 -20.16
C LEU A 98 -13.05 3.03 -18.81
N ASN A 99 -13.46 4.29 -18.81
CA ASN A 99 -13.76 5.07 -17.62
C ASN A 99 -15.28 5.24 -17.42
N HIS A 100 -15.98 4.20 -17.01
CA HIS A 100 -17.37 4.33 -16.58
C HIS A 100 -17.80 3.17 -15.66
N ILE A 101 -18.77 3.41 -14.78
CA ILE A 101 -19.32 2.41 -13.84
C ILE A 101 -19.76 1.14 -14.59
N ILE A 102 -20.24 1.27 -15.82
CA ILE A 102 -20.72 0.15 -16.63
C ILE A 102 -19.57 -0.81 -17.03
N TYR A 103 -18.35 -0.29 -17.22
CA TYR A 103 -17.19 -1.07 -17.68
C TYR A 103 -16.29 -1.55 -16.54
N SER A 104 -16.57 -1.20 -15.29
CA SER A 104 -15.64 -1.37 -14.17
C SER A 104 -15.12 -2.81 -14.00
N GLU A 105 -16.00 -3.81 -14.10
CA GLU A 105 -15.62 -5.22 -14.01
C GLU A 105 -14.70 -5.65 -15.16
N LEU A 106 -14.94 -5.10 -16.34
CA LEU A 106 -14.22 -5.43 -17.57
C LEU A 106 -12.84 -4.77 -17.57
N ALA A 107 -12.76 -3.49 -17.19
CA ALA A 107 -11.51 -2.79 -16.97
C ALA A 107 -10.66 -3.49 -15.90
N LEU A 108 -11.25 -3.86 -14.76
CA LEU A 108 -10.56 -4.60 -13.70
C LEU A 108 -10.02 -5.94 -14.21
N LYS A 109 -10.82 -6.72 -14.96
CA LYS A 109 -10.38 -7.99 -15.52
C LYS A 109 -9.24 -7.80 -16.52
N ALA A 110 -9.34 -6.81 -17.40
CA ALA A 110 -8.29 -6.51 -18.37
C ALA A 110 -6.98 -6.11 -17.69
N SER A 111 -7.06 -5.26 -16.67
CA SER A 111 -5.93 -4.88 -15.83
C SER A 111 -5.28 -6.06 -15.11
N GLN A 112 -6.07 -7.00 -14.58
CA GLN A 112 -5.53 -8.23 -13.96
C GLN A 112 -4.78 -9.11 -14.97
N LEU A 113 -5.32 -9.25 -16.19
CA LEU A 113 -4.69 -10.01 -17.26
C LEU A 113 -3.37 -9.36 -17.73
N LEU A 114 -3.28 -8.03 -17.75
CA LEU A 114 -2.05 -7.31 -18.02
C LEU A 114 -0.99 -7.50 -16.93
N GLU A 115 -1.36 -7.53 -15.66
CA GLU A 115 -0.39 -7.83 -14.60
C GLU A 115 0.12 -9.28 -14.67
N GLN A 116 -0.73 -10.22 -15.09
CA GLN A 116 -0.31 -11.60 -15.36
C GLN A 116 0.74 -11.68 -16.48
N THR A 117 0.64 -10.88 -17.55
CA THR A 117 1.68 -10.87 -18.59
C THR A 117 2.99 -10.30 -18.06
N LYS A 118 2.94 -9.20 -17.29
CA LYS A 118 4.11 -8.62 -16.64
C LYS A 118 4.80 -9.60 -15.70
N LEU A 119 4.04 -10.39 -14.92
CA LEU A 119 4.59 -11.40 -14.03
C LEU A 119 5.30 -12.52 -14.81
N SER A 120 4.70 -13.00 -15.90
CA SER A 120 5.32 -14.01 -16.78
C SER A 120 6.60 -13.50 -17.46
N GLU A 121 6.59 -12.24 -17.93
CA GLU A 121 7.76 -11.57 -18.51
C GLU A 121 8.87 -11.40 -17.45
N LEU A 122 8.53 -11.00 -16.23
CA LEU A 122 9.45 -10.88 -15.11
C LEU A 122 10.08 -12.23 -14.76
N ARG A 123 9.26 -13.29 -14.65
CA ARG A 123 9.74 -14.67 -14.39
C ARG A 123 10.74 -15.12 -15.45
N SER A 124 10.41 -14.92 -16.72
CA SER A 124 11.29 -15.27 -17.85
C SER A 124 12.60 -14.47 -17.80
N SER A 125 12.52 -13.21 -17.38
CA SER A 125 13.68 -12.34 -17.27
C SER A 125 14.59 -12.67 -16.09
N ILE A 126 14.02 -13.03 -14.93
CA ILE A 126 14.77 -13.53 -13.78
C ILE A 126 15.49 -14.83 -14.16
N ALA A 127 14.78 -15.77 -14.80
CA ALA A 127 15.38 -17.03 -15.26
C ALA A 127 16.56 -16.77 -16.20
N ARG A 128 16.41 -15.85 -17.15
CA ARG A 128 17.49 -15.42 -18.05
C ARG A 128 18.65 -14.76 -17.29
N SER A 129 18.38 -13.75 -16.47
CA SER A 129 19.39 -12.97 -15.73
C SER A 129 20.22 -13.84 -14.80
N LEU A 130 19.60 -14.83 -14.14
CA LEU A 130 20.28 -15.75 -13.24
C LEU A 130 20.93 -16.94 -13.97
N SER A 131 20.62 -17.19 -15.26
CA SER A 131 21.23 -18.26 -16.08
C SER A 131 22.33 -17.76 -17.04
N GLU A 132 22.18 -16.58 -17.65
CA GLU A 132 22.96 -16.06 -18.79
C GLU A 132 24.47 -15.93 -18.54
N LEU A 133 24.92 -15.87 -17.29
CA LEU A 133 26.34 -15.78 -16.96
C LEU A 133 27.13 -17.08 -17.23
N GLU A 134 26.46 -18.13 -17.70
CA GLU A 134 27.09 -19.36 -18.20
C GLU A 134 27.29 -19.37 -19.73
N MET A 135 26.59 -18.51 -20.49
CA MET A 135 26.57 -18.58 -21.97
C MET A 135 27.31 -17.44 -22.69
N PHE A 136 27.47 -16.26 -22.09
CA PHE A 136 27.99 -15.07 -22.79
C PHE A 136 29.49 -14.79 -22.64
N THR A 137 30.28 -15.74 -22.14
CA THR A 137 31.74 -15.64 -22.23
C THR A 137 32.21 -16.47 -23.41
N GLU A 138 32.23 -15.88 -24.60
CA GLU A 138 33.12 -16.35 -25.69
C GLU A 138 34.59 -16.32 -25.24
N ASP A 139 34.91 -15.52 -24.20
CA ASP A 139 36.15 -15.58 -23.41
C ASP A 139 36.04 -16.53 -22.19
N GLY A 140 35.47 -17.73 -22.40
CA GLY A 140 35.11 -18.69 -21.35
C GLY A 140 36.26 -19.20 -20.46
N GLU A 141 37.51 -18.90 -20.80
CA GLU A 141 38.69 -19.33 -20.05
C GLU A 141 39.40 -18.20 -19.28
N ASN A 142 39.09 -16.91 -19.50
CA ASN A 142 39.90 -15.79 -18.96
C ASN A 142 39.18 -14.83 -17.98
N ILE A 143 37.91 -15.05 -17.63
CA ILE A 143 37.28 -14.32 -16.51
C ILE A 143 37.47 -15.13 -15.23
N ASP A 144 38.32 -14.63 -14.34
CA ASP A 144 38.51 -15.16 -12.99
C ASP A 144 37.17 -15.53 -12.32
N THR A 145 37.03 -16.78 -11.88
CA THR A 145 35.88 -17.34 -11.16
C THR A 145 35.30 -16.42 -10.05
N PRO A 146 36.10 -15.65 -9.28
CA PRO A 146 35.56 -14.68 -8.31
C PRO A 146 34.79 -13.51 -8.93
N LYS A 147 35.20 -12.97 -10.09
CA LYS A 147 34.49 -11.85 -10.75
C LYS A 147 33.11 -12.29 -11.24
N ARG A 148 32.99 -13.52 -11.74
CA ARG A 148 31.72 -14.14 -12.15
C ARG A 148 30.77 -14.31 -10.96
N LYS A 149 31.28 -14.78 -9.81
CA LYS A 149 30.49 -14.90 -8.57
C LYS A 149 30.01 -13.55 -8.04
N GLY A 150 30.86 -12.51 -8.14
CA GLY A 150 30.48 -11.13 -7.82
C GLY A 150 29.30 -10.65 -8.66
N ALA A 151 29.40 -10.74 -9.99
CA ALA A 151 28.35 -10.28 -10.89
C ALA A 151 26.98 -10.98 -10.69
N ILE A 152 26.97 -12.28 -10.40
CA ILE A 152 25.73 -13.01 -10.07
C ILE A 152 25.17 -12.51 -8.73
N ASN A 153 26.03 -12.30 -7.73
CA ASN A 153 25.60 -11.79 -6.44
C ASN A 153 25.00 -10.39 -6.53
N ASP A 154 25.57 -9.52 -7.36
CA ASP A 154 25.05 -8.17 -7.62
C ASP A 154 23.67 -8.24 -8.27
N ARG A 155 23.49 -9.11 -9.28
CA ARG A 155 22.16 -9.34 -9.89
C ARG A 155 21.12 -9.86 -8.90
N MET A 156 21.51 -10.76 -7.99
CA MET A 156 20.60 -11.22 -6.93
C MET A 156 20.23 -10.08 -5.98
N GLU A 157 21.18 -9.20 -5.64
CA GLU A 157 20.93 -8.05 -4.77
C GLU A 157 20.01 -7.00 -5.43
N ASP A 158 20.15 -6.79 -6.73
CA ASP A 158 19.24 -5.95 -7.51
C ASP A 158 17.81 -6.51 -7.48
N LEU A 159 17.64 -7.83 -7.61
CA LEU A 159 16.33 -8.49 -7.51
C LEU A 159 15.74 -8.40 -6.09
N VAL A 160 16.58 -8.53 -5.06
CA VAL A 160 16.21 -8.41 -3.65
C VAL A 160 15.67 -7.00 -3.35
N SER A 161 16.28 -5.96 -3.93
CA SER A 161 15.90 -4.56 -3.74
C SER A 161 14.87 -4.01 -4.76
N ALA A 162 14.48 -4.81 -5.76
CA ALA A 162 13.57 -4.37 -6.82
C ALA A 162 12.13 -4.08 -6.30
N PRO A 163 11.50 -2.97 -6.71
CA PRO A 163 10.11 -2.63 -6.38
C PRO A 163 9.10 -3.33 -7.31
N LEU A 164 9.21 -4.64 -7.45
CA LEU A 164 8.37 -5.48 -8.29
C LEU A 164 7.92 -6.74 -7.51
N ALA A 165 6.94 -7.47 -8.03
CA ALA A 165 6.46 -8.75 -7.50
C ALA A 165 7.45 -9.91 -7.73
N VAL A 166 8.70 -9.73 -7.30
CA VAL A 166 9.79 -10.68 -7.50
C VAL A 166 9.52 -11.98 -6.73
N GLU A 167 8.91 -11.91 -5.55
CA GLU A 167 8.53 -13.08 -4.74
C GLU A 167 7.68 -14.08 -5.55
N ASP A 168 6.64 -13.59 -6.22
CA ASP A 168 5.73 -14.41 -7.02
C ASP A 168 6.42 -15.01 -8.23
N ALA A 169 7.27 -14.22 -8.91
CA ALA A 169 8.02 -14.68 -10.07
C ALA A 169 9.06 -15.75 -9.68
N LEU A 170 9.73 -15.61 -8.53
CA LEU A 170 10.70 -16.57 -8.00
C LEU A 170 10.06 -17.91 -7.62
N VAL A 171 8.90 -17.88 -6.96
CA VAL A 171 8.15 -19.12 -6.61
C VAL A 171 7.80 -19.91 -7.85
N GLY A 172 7.47 -19.23 -8.95
CA GLY A 172 7.24 -19.86 -10.26
C GLY A 172 8.45 -20.64 -10.80
N LEU A 173 9.66 -20.41 -10.28
CA LEU A 173 10.90 -21.06 -10.69
C LEU A 173 11.41 -22.10 -9.67
N PHE A 174 10.63 -22.42 -8.62
CA PHE A 174 11.02 -23.41 -7.62
C PHE A 174 11.09 -24.84 -8.16
N ASP A 175 10.48 -25.17 -9.31
CA ASP A 175 10.61 -26.49 -9.98
C ASP A 175 11.58 -26.52 -11.17
N HIS A 176 12.45 -25.52 -11.30
CA HIS A 176 13.26 -25.43 -12.51
C HIS A 176 14.19 -26.66 -12.67
N SER A 177 14.33 -27.16 -13.91
CA SER A 177 15.09 -28.38 -14.20
C SER A 177 16.58 -28.24 -13.92
N ASP A 178 17.12 -27.04 -14.08
CA ASP A 178 18.48 -26.69 -13.67
C ASP A 178 18.56 -26.41 -12.16
N ASN A 179 19.23 -27.32 -11.45
CA ASN A 179 19.48 -27.25 -10.01
C ASN A 179 20.32 -26.01 -9.61
N THR A 180 21.16 -25.48 -10.50
CA THR A 180 21.98 -24.30 -10.19
C THR A 180 21.14 -23.03 -10.19
N LEU A 181 20.28 -22.86 -11.20
CA LEU A 181 19.28 -21.80 -11.22
C LEU A 181 18.31 -21.94 -10.04
N GLN A 182 17.79 -23.14 -9.78
CA GLN A 182 16.86 -23.38 -8.67
C GLN A 182 17.48 -22.97 -7.32
N ARG A 183 18.75 -23.30 -7.09
CA ARG A 183 19.51 -22.84 -5.92
C ARG A 183 19.58 -21.31 -5.84
N ARG A 184 19.94 -20.62 -6.93
CA ARG A 184 20.03 -19.14 -6.98
C ARG A 184 18.67 -18.50 -6.73
N VAL A 185 17.60 -19.07 -7.27
CA VAL A 185 16.21 -18.61 -7.09
C VAL A 185 15.78 -18.69 -5.64
N VAL A 186 15.95 -19.85 -4.99
CA VAL A 186 15.58 -20.04 -3.58
C VAL A 186 16.44 -19.15 -2.68
N GLU A 187 17.72 -18.98 -2.99
CA GLU A 187 18.62 -18.09 -2.25
C GLU A 187 18.17 -16.63 -2.35
N THR A 188 17.83 -16.17 -3.55
CA THR A 188 17.30 -14.82 -3.80
C THR A 188 15.98 -14.60 -3.06
N TYR A 189 15.10 -15.61 -3.03
CA TYR A 189 13.84 -15.55 -2.30
C TYR A 189 14.04 -15.35 -0.80
N ILE A 190 14.92 -16.15 -0.18
CA ILE A 190 15.25 -16.05 1.25
C ILE A 190 15.88 -14.70 1.56
N ARG A 191 16.86 -14.26 0.76
CA ARG A 191 17.48 -12.93 0.92
C ARG A 191 16.44 -11.82 0.90
N ARG A 192 15.47 -11.90 0.00
CA ARG A 192 14.44 -10.87 -0.16
C ARG A 192 13.45 -10.82 1.01
N LEU A 193 13.04 -11.97 1.54
CA LEU A 193 12.10 -12.03 2.66
C LEU A 193 12.73 -11.58 3.98
N TYR A 194 13.99 -11.93 4.22
CA TYR A 194 14.67 -11.69 5.50
C TYR A 194 15.59 -10.47 5.48
N GLN A 195 15.64 -9.67 4.41
CA GLN A 195 16.37 -8.40 4.41
C GLN A 195 15.74 -7.40 5.40
N PRO A 196 16.54 -6.61 6.14
CA PRO A 196 18.01 -6.60 6.20
C PRO A 196 18.61 -7.58 7.24
N TYR A 197 17.79 -8.29 7.98
CA TYR A 197 18.20 -9.08 9.15
C TYR A 197 18.76 -10.48 8.87
N LEU A 198 18.82 -10.88 7.60
CA LEU A 198 19.45 -12.13 7.20
C LEU A 198 20.94 -12.11 7.56
N VAL A 199 21.42 -13.15 8.27
CA VAL A 199 22.85 -13.31 8.56
C VAL A 199 23.57 -13.66 7.26
N LYS A 200 24.44 -12.77 6.78
CA LYS A 200 25.17 -12.92 5.51
C LYS A 200 25.97 -14.24 5.50
N GLY A 201 25.79 -15.03 4.44
CA GLY A 201 26.49 -16.31 4.27
C GLY A 201 25.96 -17.48 5.10
N SER A 202 24.86 -17.30 5.85
CA SER A 202 24.25 -18.38 6.64
C SER A 202 23.45 -19.40 5.82
N ILE A 203 23.04 -19.04 4.60
CA ILE A 203 22.17 -19.87 3.76
C ILE A 203 22.92 -21.14 3.32
N ARG A 204 22.38 -22.30 3.68
CA ARG A 204 22.84 -23.63 3.26
C ARG A 204 21.71 -24.36 2.55
N MET A 205 22.05 -25.18 1.58
CA MET A 205 21.07 -25.97 0.82
C MET A 205 21.54 -27.41 0.65
N GLN A 206 20.64 -28.36 0.86
CA GLN A 206 20.87 -29.78 0.72
C GLN A 206 19.75 -30.45 -0.08
N TRP A 207 20.15 -31.33 -1.00
CA TRP A 207 19.23 -32.14 -1.78
C TRP A 207 18.89 -33.42 -1.02
N HIS A 208 17.62 -33.60 -0.70
CA HIS A 208 17.09 -34.83 -0.12
C HIS A 208 16.36 -35.64 -1.20
N ARG A 209 16.20 -36.95 -1.00
CA ARG A 209 15.44 -37.82 -1.92
C ARG A 209 14.00 -37.38 -2.15
N SER A 210 13.48 -36.56 -1.23
CA SER A 210 12.09 -36.11 -1.16
C SER A 210 11.88 -34.66 -1.59
N GLY A 211 12.96 -33.90 -1.85
CA GLY A 211 12.88 -32.46 -2.11
C GLY A 211 14.18 -31.71 -1.77
N LEU A 212 14.13 -30.39 -1.89
CA LEU A 212 15.21 -29.48 -1.50
C LEU A 212 14.99 -28.96 -0.08
N ILE A 213 16.05 -28.92 0.73
CA ILE A 213 16.05 -28.33 2.07
C ILE A 213 16.99 -27.12 2.03
N ALA A 214 16.52 -25.97 2.52
CA ALA A 214 17.36 -24.80 2.74
C ALA A 214 17.27 -24.37 4.20
N THR A 215 18.40 -23.99 4.80
CA THR A 215 18.50 -23.51 6.19
C THR A 215 19.27 -22.20 6.23
N TRP A 216 18.88 -21.28 7.11
CA TRP A 216 19.56 -19.99 7.29
C TRP A 216 19.38 -19.46 8.71
N GLU A 217 20.18 -18.46 9.07
CA GLU A 217 20.04 -17.70 10.32
C GLU A 217 19.58 -16.28 10.01
N PHE A 218 18.72 -15.74 10.86
CA PHE A 218 18.28 -14.36 10.80
C PHE A 218 18.21 -13.77 12.21
N LEU A 219 18.28 -12.45 12.28
CA LEU A 219 18.09 -11.72 13.52
C LEU A 219 16.62 -11.30 13.61
N GLU A 220 15.99 -11.58 14.75
CA GLU A 220 14.70 -10.97 15.06
C GLU A 220 14.95 -9.83 16.04
N GLU A 221 14.56 -8.63 15.65
CA GLU A 221 14.59 -7.47 16.55
C GLU A 221 13.36 -7.52 17.45
N TYR A 222 13.58 -7.71 18.75
CA TYR A 222 12.56 -7.52 19.77
C TYR A 222 13.04 -6.50 20.79
N VAL A 223 12.10 -5.83 21.45
CA VAL A 223 12.37 -4.96 22.62
C VAL A 223 11.92 -5.74 23.87
N GLU A 224 12.84 -6.39 24.61
CA GLU A 224 12.55 -6.98 25.93
C GLU A 224 13.65 -6.70 26.95
N ARG A 225 13.19 -6.64 28.21
CA ARG A 225 13.86 -6.23 29.45
C ARG A 225 15.18 -6.94 29.75
N LYS A 226 16.15 -6.17 30.26
CA LYS A 226 17.04 -6.64 31.33
C LYS A 226 17.09 -5.66 32.49
N ASN A 227 16.89 -6.19 33.70
CA ASN A 227 17.19 -5.53 34.96
C ASN A 227 18.72 -5.38 35.08
N GLY A 228 19.26 -4.24 34.67
CA GLY A 228 20.67 -3.91 34.81
C GLY A 228 20.82 -2.41 34.98
N VAL A 229 21.23 -2.00 36.19
CA VAL A 229 21.50 -0.61 36.54
C VAL A 229 22.82 -0.22 35.86
N GLU A 230 22.75 0.60 34.80
CA GLU A 230 23.61 1.77 34.51
C GLU A 230 23.53 2.16 33.02
N ASP A 231 23.23 3.46 32.80
CA ASP A 231 23.36 4.30 31.59
C ASP A 231 23.18 3.66 30.21
N LYS A 232 22.10 4.06 29.50
CA LYS A 232 22.09 4.50 28.09
C LYS A 232 20.70 4.91 27.58
N THR A 233 20.58 6.17 27.17
CA THR A 233 19.44 6.76 26.42
C THR A 233 19.52 6.50 24.91
N LEU A 234 19.94 5.29 24.52
CA LEU A 234 20.02 4.85 23.12
C LEU A 234 19.28 3.53 23.02
N VAL A 235 18.32 3.43 22.09
CA VAL A 235 17.67 2.16 21.72
C VAL A 235 18.76 1.23 21.18
N GLU A 236 19.34 0.38 22.05
CA GLU A 236 20.31 -0.62 21.63
C GLU A 236 19.56 -1.80 20.98
N LYS A 237 19.94 -2.15 19.74
CA LYS A 237 19.37 -3.27 18.98
C LYS A 237 19.65 -4.60 19.70
N HIS A 238 18.71 -5.05 20.54
CA HIS A 238 18.74 -6.44 21.02
C HIS A 238 18.27 -7.35 19.88
N SER A 239 19.21 -8.14 19.36
CA SER A 239 18.97 -9.07 18.26
C SER A 239 19.13 -10.48 18.77
N GLU A 240 18.05 -11.26 18.73
CA GLU A 240 18.12 -12.68 18.98
C GLU A 240 18.35 -13.41 17.66
N LYS A 241 19.33 -14.32 17.67
CA LYS A 241 19.60 -15.18 16.51
C LYS A 241 18.56 -16.29 16.48
N LYS A 242 17.75 -16.30 15.43
CA LYS A 242 16.81 -17.37 15.12
C LYS A 242 17.21 -18.03 13.81
N TRP A 243 16.63 -19.20 13.54
CA TRP A 243 16.88 -19.91 12.30
C TRP A 243 15.59 -20.14 11.52
N GLY A 244 15.75 -20.17 10.20
CA GLY A 244 14.69 -20.49 9.26
C GLY A 244 15.03 -21.77 8.49
N VAL A 245 13.98 -22.53 8.17
CA VAL A 245 14.09 -23.70 7.31
C VAL A 245 13.04 -23.65 6.22
N MET A 246 13.43 -23.98 4.99
CA MET A 246 12.53 -24.11 3.86
C MET A 246 12.64 -25.51 3.27
N VAL A 247 11.50 -26.13 2.99
CA VAL A 247 11.42 -27.40 2.28
C VAL A 247 10.64 -27.20 0.98
N VAL A 248 11.22 -27.63 -0.14
CA VAL A 248 10.56 -27.59 -1.45
C VAL A 248 10.29 -29.01 -1.90
N ILE A 249 9.01 -29.37 -2.05
CA ILE A 249 8.55 -30.73 -2.34
C ILE A 249 7.62 -30.76 -3.55
N LYS A 250 7.63 -31.90 -4.26
CA LYS A 250 6.72 -32.13 -5.38
C LYS A 250 5.40 -32.80 -5.00
N SER A 251 5.36 -33.44 -3.83
CA SER A 251 4.18 -34.20 -3.37
C SER A 251 4.07 -34.20 -1.85
N LEU A 252 2.85 -33.99 -1.38
CA LEU A 252 2.50 -33.98 0.05
C LEU A 252 2.77 -35.33 0.74
N GLN A 253 2.86 -36.44 0.01
CA GLN A 253 3.14 -37.76 0.59
C GLN A 253 4.50 -37.83 1.29
N PHE A 254 5.47 -36.99 0.88
CA PHE A 254 6.80 -36.96 1.46
C PHE A 254 6.96 -35.93 2.58
N LEU A 255 5.89 -35.19 2.90
CA LEU A 255 5.95 -34.06 3.82
C LEU A 255 6.43 -34.44 5.23
N PRO A 256 5.91 -35.50 5.90
CA PRO A 256 6.38 -35.85 7.25
C PRO A 256 7.87 -36.24 7.29
N ALA A 257 8.33 -36.96 6.26
CA ALA A 257 9.71 -37.42 6.17
C ALA A 257 10.70 -36.27 5.94
N ILE A 258 10.36 -35.33 5.04
CA ILE A 258 11.24 -34.18 4.77
C ILE A 258 11.25 -33.19 5.93
N ILE A 259 10.12 -32.97 6.63
CA ILE A 259 10.06 -32.13 7.83
C ILE A 259 11.04 -32.66 8.88
N SER A 260 10.98 -33.96 9.16
CA SER A 260 11.89 -34.59 10.14
C SER A 260 13.37 -34.45 9.74
N ALA A 261 13.69 -34.59 8.46
CA ALA A 261 15.05 -34.40 7.95
C ALA A 261 15.51 -32.93 8.06
N ALA A 262 14.64 -31.99 7.70
CA ALA A 262 14.91 -30.56 7.71
C ALA A 262 15.12 -30.01 9.13
N LEU A 263 14.30 -30.45 10.08
CA LEU A 263 14.46 -30.09 11.50
C LEU A 263 15.76 -30.65 12.08
N ARG A 264 16.15 -31.88 11.73
CA ARG A 264 17.44 -32.45 12.12
C ARG A 264 18.62 -31.67 11.53
N GLU A 265 18.51 -31.23 10.28
CA GLU A 265 19.55 -30.43 9.65
C GLU A 265 19.68 -29.05 10.31
N ALA A 266 18.57 -28.37 10.59
CA ALA A 266 18.56 -27.10 11.31
C ALA A 266 19.16 -27.26 12.71
N THR A 267 18.68 -28.21 13.50
CA THR A 267 19.16 -28.41 14.89
C THR A 267 20.63 -28.84 14.97
N ASN A 268 21.11 -29.68 14.04
CA ASN A 268 22.51 -30.09 14.01
C ASN A 268 23.46 -28.96 13.59
N ASN A 269 23.05 -28.10 12.66
CA ASN A 269 23.89 -27.00 12.19
C ASN A 269 23.99 -25.85 13.19
N PHE A 270 22.97 -25.67 14.04
CA PHE A 270 22.84 -24.51 14.94
C PHE A 270 22.98 -24.86 16.43
N HIS A 271 23.50 -26.05 16.75
CA HIS A 271 23.64 -26.57 18.13
C HIS A 271 24.56 -25.72 19.05
N ASP A 272 25.41 -24.84 18.49
CA ASP A 272 26.28 -23.94 19.27
C ASP A 272 25.52 -22.75 19.91
N ALA A 273 24.32 -22.41 19.45
CA ALA A 273 23.50 -21.34 20.04
C ALA A 273 22.87 -21.71 21.40
N LEU A 274 22.79 -23.01 21.73
CA LEU A 274 22.19 -23.53 22.96
C LEU A 274 23.11 -23.43 24.20
N LYS A 275 24.38 -23.00 24.06
CA LYS A 275 25.36 -22.97 25.17
C LYS A 275 25.54 -21.61 25.85
N SER A 276 25.02 -20.50 25.31
CA SER A 276 25.04 -19.21 26.02
C SER A 276 23.76 -19.04 26.82
N GLY A 277 23.87 -19.15 28.15
CA GLY A 277 22.74 -19.41 29.04
C GLY A 277 21.73 -18.27 29.22
N SER A 278 20.46 -18.64 29.24
CA SER A 278 19.61 -18.51 30.42
C SER A 278 18.41 -19.45 30.23
N VAL A 279 18.09 -20.20 31.28
CA VAL A 279 16.88 -21.02 31.36
C VAL A 279 15.77 -20.06 31.76
N ASP A 280 14.72 -19.97 30.94
CA ASP A 280 13.48 -19.19 31.11
C ASP A 280 13.40 -17.81 30.44
N SER A 281 13.13 -17.80 29.12
CA SER A 281 12.18 -16.90 28.43
C SER A 281 11.97 -17.36 26.97
N ASN A 282 10.72 -17.60 26.54
CA ASN A 282 10.22 -17.78 25.15
C ASN A 282 11.14 -18.44 24.08
N LYS A 283 11.27 -19.77 24.10
CA LYS A 283 12.01 -20.55 23.06
C LYS A 283 11.28 -20.73 21.71
N HIS A 284 10.24 -19.94 21.42
CA HIS A 284 9.42 -20.10 20.20
C HIS A 284 9.60 -18.89 19.30
N GLY A 285 9.95 -19.12 18.03
CA GLY A 285 10.18 -18.05 17.05
C GLY A 285 10.99 -18.47 15.82
N ASN A 286 11.40 -19.74 15.72
CA ASN A 286 11.98 -20.24 14.48
C ASN A 286 10.91 -20.31 13.38
N MET A 287 11.34 -20.25 12.13
CA MET A 287 10.45 -20.11 10.98
C MET A 287 10.55 -21.31 10.06
N MET A 288 9.41 -21.82 9.61
CA MET A 288 9.38 -22.90 8.60
C MET A 288 8.62 -22.46 7.35
N HIS A 289 9.18 -22.76 6.18
CA HIS A 289 8.58 -22.52 4.87
C HIS A 289 8.39 -23.84 4.13
N ILE A 290 7.21 -24.10 3.60
CA ILE A 290 6.87 -25.32 2.86
C ILE A 290 6.42 -24.93 1.46
N GLY A 291 7.31 -25.08 0.49
CA GLY A 291 7.01 -24.90 -0.93
C GLY A 291 6.50 -26.20 -1.55
N LEU A 292 5.21 -26.25 -1.90
CA LEU A 292 4.63 -27.32 -2.70
C LEU A 292 4.64 -26.93 -4.17
N VAL A 293 5.39 -27.70 -4.94
CA VAL A 293 5.81 -27.41 -6.30
C VAL A 293 5.33 -28.52 -7.23
N GLY A 294 5.09 -28.20 -8.51
CA GLY A 294 4.64 -29.18 -9.51
C GLY A 294 3.12 -29.21 -9.73
N ILE A 295 2.75 -29.60 -10.96
CA ILE A 295 1.37 -29.70 -11.46
C ILE A 295 0.82 -31.09 -11.07
N ASN A 296 -0.42 -31.15 -10.57
CA ASN A 296 -1.11 -32.44 -10.43
C ASN A 296 -1.24 -33.08 -11.83
N ASN A 297 -0.75 -34.31 -11.99
CA ASN A 297 -0.99 -35.27 -13.09
C ASN A 297 -1.53 -34.74 -14.44
N GLN A 298 -0.80 -35.06 -15.51
CA GLN A 298 -1.11 -34.88 -16.94
C GLN A 298 -2.38 -35.64 -17.48
N MET A 299 -3.44 -35.84 -16.68
CA MET A 299 -4.63 -36.60 -17.10
C MET A 299 -5.98 -35.86 -16.96
N SER A 300 -6.02 -34.55 -17.17
CA SER A 300 -7.27 -33.90 -17.58
C SER A 300 -7.03 -32.95 -18.74
N LEU A 301 -7.16 -33.47 -19.97
CA LEU A 301 -7.05 -32.72 -21.22
C LEU A 301 -8.29 -31.85 -21.52
N LEU A 302 -9.32 -31.84 -20.67
CA LEU A 302 -10.55 -31.11 -20.93
C LEU A 302 -11.17 -30.66 -19.60
N GLN A 303 -11.34 -29.35 -19.46
CA GLN A 303 -11.76 -28.58 -18.27
C GLN A 303 -10.62 -28.30 -17.31
N ASP A 304 -10.24 -27.01 -17.16
CA ASP A 304 -10.29 -26.48 -15.81
C ASP A 304 -10.36 -24.96 -15.68
N SER A 305 -11.52 -24.53 -15.17
CA SER A 305 -11.59 -23.45 -14.18
C SER A 305 -11.07 -23.88 -12.80
N GLY A 306 -10.61 -25.13 -12.63
CA GLY A 306 -10.32 -25.78 -11.34
C GLY A 306 -8.90 -25.74 -10.77
N ASP A 307 -7.92 -25.02 -11.33
CA ASP A 307 -6.62 -24.87 -10.64
C ASP A 307 -6.75 -24.10 -9.29
N GLU A 308 -7.72 -23.17 -9.16
CA GLU A 308 -8.05 -22.57 -7.83
C GLU A 308 -8.53 -23.64 -6.85
N ASP A 309 -9.53 -24.43 -7.25
CA ASP A 309 -10.12 -25.47 -6.41
C ASP A 309 -9.08 -26.55 -6.05
N GLN A 310 -8.22 -26.92 -7.00
CA GLN A 310 -7.11 -27.84 -6.78
C GLN A 310 -6.04 -27.27 -5.85
N ALA A 311 -5.68 -25.99 -5.97
CA ALA A 311 -4.75 -25.34 -5.06
C ALA A 311 -5.34 -25.27 -3.65
N GLN A 312 -6.62 -24.90 -3.51
CA GLN A 312 -7.31 -24.89 -2.23
C GLN A 312 -7.42 -26.28 -1.60
N GLU A 313 -7.67 -27.33 -2.39
CA GLU A 313 -7.68 -28.71 -1.90
C GLU A 313 -6.30 -29.13 -1.37
N ARG A 314 -5.22 -28.75 -2.05
CA ARG A 314 -3.84 -28.99 -1.59
C ARG A 314 -3.56 -28.30 -0.25
N ILE A 315 -4.05 -27.06 -0.07
CA ILE A 315 -3.95 -26.32 1.22
C ILE A 315 -4.71 -27.08 2.31
N ASN A 316 -5.94 -27.49 2.03
CA ASN A 316 -6.76 -28.19 3.02
C ASN A 316 -6.13 -29.52 3.46
N LYS A 317 -5.51 -30.26 2.53
CA LYS A 317 -4.73 -31.48 2.83
C LYS A 317 -3.50 -31.16 3.69
N LEU A 318 -2.75 -30.11 3.36
CA LEU A 318 -1.60 -29.68 4.14
C LEU A 318 -2.00 -29.24 5.55
N ALA A 319 -3.04 -28.41 5.68
CA ALA A 319 -3.59 -27.97 6.95
C ALA A 319 -4.04 -29.15 7.82
N LYS A 320 -4.61 -30.20 7.20
CA LYS A 320 -4.93 -31.45 7.91
C LYS A 320 -3.69 -32.13 8.48
N ILE A 321 -2.61 -32.25 7.71
CA ILE A 321 -1.34 -32.85 8.16
C ILE A 321 -0.72 -32.02 9.30
N LEU A 322 -0.76 -30.69 9.23
CA LEU A 322 -0.23 -29.82 10.30
C LEU A 322 -1.06 -29.88 11.60
N ARG A 323 -2.34 -30.27 11.50
CA ARG A 323 -3.20 -30.52 12.66
C ARG A 323 -2.98 -31.90 13.28
N GLU A 324 -2.32 -32.82 12.59
CA GLU A 324 -1.99 -34.14 13.14
C GLU A 324 -0.96 -33.99 14.26
N GLN A 325 -1.25 -34.60 15.41
CA GLN A 325 -0.53 -34.36 16.66
C GLN A 325 0.94 -34.78 16.58
N GLU A 326 1.28 -35.80 15.79
CA GLU A 326 2.65 -36.27 15.62
C GLU A 326 3.54 -35.22 14.94
N VAL A 327 3.10 -34.70 13.78
CA VAL A 327 3.88 -33.74 12.99
C VAL A 327 3.91 -32.38 13.68
N GLY A 328 2.74 -31.88 14.14
CA GLY A 328 2.64 -30.60 14.82
C GLY A 328 3.51 -30.52 16.08
N SER A 329 3.53 -31.59 16.90
CA SER A 329 4.34 -31.61 18.13
C SER A 329 5.84 -31.64 17.86
N ILE A 330 6.29 -32.34 16.80
CA ILE A 330 7.71 -32.37 16.41
C ILE A 330 8.18 -30.98 15.98
N ILE A 331 7.36 -30.27 15.20
CA ILE A 331 7.68 -28.92 14.72
C ILE A 331 7.72 -27.93 15.90
N HIS A 332 6.74 -28.00 16.79
CA HIS A 332 6.70 -27.17 18.00
C HIS A 332 7.86 -27.46 18.95
N ALA A 333 8.24 -28.73 19.14
CA ALA A 333 9.38 -29.12 19.97
C ALA A 333 10.72 -28.57 19.44
N ALA A 334 10.80 -28.31 18.14
CA ALA A 334 11.94 -27.63 17.52
C ALA A 334 11.91 -26.09 17.68
N GLY A 335 10.90 -25.53 18.35
CA GLY A 335 10.77 -24.09 18.61
C GLY A 335 10.26 -23.29 17.40
N VAL A 336 9.65 -23.93 16.41
CA VAL A 336 9.06 -23.26 15.25
C VAL A 336 7.73 -22.62 15.64
N GLY A 337 7.66 -21.29 15.56
CA GLY A 337 6.45 -20.52 15.90
C GLY A 337 5.44 -20.49 14.76
N ASP A 338 5.93 -20.20 13.56
CA ASP A 338 5.11 -19.96 12.37
C ASP A 338 5.57 -20.79 11.17
N ILE A 339 4.58 -21.25 10.40
CA ILE A 339 4.75 -22.07 9.20
C ILE A 339 4.12 -21.35 8.01
N SER A 340 4.93 -20.97 7.03
CA SER A 340 4.44 -20.48 5.73
C SER A 340 4.31 -21.62 4.74
N CYS A 341 3.16 -21.74 4.10
CA CYS A 341 2.88 -22.75 3.08
C CYS A 341 2.65 -22.07 1.74
N ILE A 342 3.52 -22.36 0.78
CA ILE A 342 3.54 -21.75 -0.55
C ILE A 342 3.14 -22.81 -1.55
N ILE A 343 2.10 -22.55 -2.35
CA ILE A 343 1.65 -23.46 -3.39
C ILE A 343 1.86 -22.81 -4.75
N GLN A 344 2.72 -23.44 -5.54
CA GLN A 344 2.92 -23.07 -6.92
C GLN A 344 1.68 -23.43 -7.75
N ARG A 345 1.33 -22.53 -8.65
CA ARG A 345 0.23 -22.65 -9.59
C ARG A 345 0.74 -22.67 -11.03
N ASP A 346 -0.19 -22.82 -11.96
CA ASP A 346 0.08 -22.78 -13.39
C ASP A 346 0.77 -21.47 -13.83
N GLU A 347 1.41 -21.50 -15.00
CA GLU A 347 2.19 -20.38 -15.52
C GLU A 347 1.38 -19.08 -15.60
N GLY A 348 1.98 -17.99 -15.12
CA GLY A 348 1.38 -16.66 -15.05
C GLY A 348 0.43 -16.44 -13.86
N ARG A 349 0.09 -17.46 -13.07
CA ARG A 349 -0.68 -17.29 -11.84
C ARG A 349 0.22 -17.01 -10.65
N ALA A 350 -0.20 -16.10 -9.79
CA ALA A 350 0.47 -15.86 -8.51
C ALA A 350 0.31 -17.08 -7.58
N PRO A 351 1.34 -17.46 -6.82
CA PRO A 351 1.24 -18.57 -5.88
C PRO A 351 0.23 -18.28 -4.75
N MET A 352 -0.38 -19.34 -4.20
CA MET A 352 -1.17 -19.21 -2.97
C MET A 352 -0.26 -19.35 -1.76
N ARG A 353 -0.48 -18.52 -0.74
CA ARG A 353 0.27 -18.60 0.52
C ARG A 353 -0.69 -18.65 1.69
N HIS A 354 -0.46 -19.60 2.60
CA HIS A 354 -1.21 -19.74 3.84
C HIS A 354 -0.22 -19.86 4.98
N SER A 355 -0.42 -19.05 6.01
CA SER A 355 0.46 -19.01 7.17
C SER A 355 -0.27 -19.62 8.36
N PHE A 356 0.45 -20.44 9.12
CA PHE A 356 -0.07 -21.12 10.29
C PHE A 356 0.78 -20.80 11.51
N HIS A 357 0.13 -20.47 12.63
CA HIS A 357 0.77 -20.19 13.90
C HIS A 357 0.40 -21.26 14.92
N TRP A 358 1.26 -21.51 15.90
CA TRP A 358 0.92 -22.43 16.98
C TRP A 358 -0.16 -21.83 17.90
N SER A 359 -1.24 -22.57 18.14
CA SER A 359 -2.27 -22.22 19.13
C SER A 359 -2.03 -22.97 20.43
N ALA A 360 -1.63 -22.25 21.50
CA ALA A 360 -1.40 -22.84 22.81
C ALA A 360 -2.68 -23.45 23.43
N GLU A 361 -3.85 -22.90 23.11
CA GLU A 361 -5.14 -23.40 23.59
C GLU A 361 -5.54 -24.72 22.94
N LYS A 362 -5.30 -24.84 21.63
CA LYS A 362 -5.76 -25.98 20.83
C LYS A 362 -4.69 -27.05 20.59
N LEU A 363 -3.43 -26.75 20.91
CA LEU A 363 -2.26 -27.62 20.74
C LEU A 363 -2.04 -28.09 19.30
N TYR A 364 -2.35 -27.23 18.32
CA TYR A 364 -2.05 -27.46 16.91
C TYR A 364 -1.82 -26.13 16.17
N TYR A 365 -1.29 -26.22 14.94
CA TYR A 365 -1.09 -25.05 14.07
C TYR A 365 -2.40 -24.59 13.42
N GLU A 366 -2.82 -23.37 13.71
CA GLU A 366 -4.03 -22.74 13.16
C GLU A 366 -3.66 -21.70 12.10
N GLU A 367 -4.51 -21.55 11.09
CA GLU A 367 -4.29 -20.58 10.02
C GLU A 367 -4.51 -19.15 10.53
N GLU A 368 -3.59 -18.24 10.25
CA GLU A 368 -3.73 -16.80 10.52
C GLU A 368 -4.37 -16.09 9.31
N PRO A 369 -5.64 -15.64 9.38
CA PRO A 369 -6.32 -15.04 8.24
C PRO A 369 -5.68 -13.74 7.75
N LEU A 370 -5.03 -12.98 8.64
CA LEU A 370 -4.32 -11.74 8.30
C LEU A 370 -3.12 -11.97 7.36
N LEU A 371 -2.56 -13.18 7.39
CA LEU A 371 -1.36 -13.54 6.63
C LEU A 371 -1.68 -14.35 5.37
N ARG A 372 -2.94 -14.38 4.92
CA ARG A 372 -3.29 -15.00 3.63
C ARG A 372 -2.59 -14.27 2.48
N HIS A 373 -1.92 -15.05 1.63
CA HIS A 373 -1.09 -14.58 0.51
C HIS A 373 0.11 -13.69 0.89
N LEU A 374 0.46 -13.61 2.17
CA LEU A 374 1.60 -12.86 2.70
C LEU A 374 2.53 -13.78 3.50
N GLU A 375 3.83 -13.56 3.38
CA GLU A 375 4.83 -14.30 4.16
C GLU A 375 4.90 -13.76 5.60
N PRO A 376 4.93 -14.61 6.64
CA PRO A 376 4.92 -14.16 8.03
C PRO A 376 6.02 -13.16 8.42
N PRO A 377 7.29 -13.27 7.95
CA PRO A 377 8.33 -12.30 8.26
C PRO A 377 7.97 -10.85 7.87
N LEU A 378 7.09 -10.69 6.88
CA LEU A 378 6.68 -9.37 6.40
C LEU A 378 5.61 -8.71 7.28
N SER A 379 4.96 -9.48 8.15
CA SER A 379 3.87 -9.00 9.03
C SER A 379 4.33 -7.91 10.00
N ILE A 380 5.56 -8.02 10.50
CA ILE A 380 6.18 -7.08 11.42
C ILE A 380 6.35 -5.72 10.74
N TYR A 381 6.89 -5.69 9.52
CA TYR A 381 7.09 -4.46 8.77
C TYR A 381 5.77 -3.79 8.37
N LEU A 382 4.74 -4.59 8.08
CA LEU A 382 3.40 -4.12 7.74
C LEU A 382 2.56 -3.74 8.98
N GLU A 383 3.08 -3.98 10.18
CA GLU A 383 2.44 -3.67 11.47
C GLU A 383 1.01 -4.21 11.59
N LEU A 384 0.81 -5.45 11.11
CA LEU A 384 -0.52 -6.06 11.04
C LEU A 384 -1.16 -6.29 12.41
N ASP A 385 -0.35 -6.34 13.48
CA ASP A 385 -0.84 -6.40 14.85
C ASP A 385 -1.77 -5.25 15.19
N LYS A 386 -1.54 -4.05 14.64
CA LYS A 386 -2.41 -2.89 14.85
C LYS A 386 -3.84 -3.09 14.33
N LEU A 387 -4.04 -4.07 13.44
CA LEU A 387 -5.34 -4.40 12.86
C LEU A 387 -6.07 -5.49 13.66
N LYS A 388 -5.40 -6.22 14.57
CA LYS A 388 -6.01 -7.33 15.35
C LYS A 388 -7.19 -6.90 16.21
N GLY A 389 -7.38 -5.60 16.46
CA GLY A 389 -8.55 -5.06 17.13
C GLY A 389 -9.86 -5.12 16.32
N TYR A 390 -9.80 -5.42 15.01
CA TYR A 390 -10.97 -5.54 14.15
C TYR A 390 -11.37 -7.01 13.92
N GLU A 391 -12.67 -7.28 13.95
CA GLU A 391 -13.21 -8.58 13.60
C GLU A 391 -13.50 -8.68 12.09
N ASN A 392 -13.47 -9.91 11.55
CA ASN A 392 -13.84 -10.22 10.15
C ASN A 392 -13.06 -9.46 9.08
N ILE A 393 -11.75 -9.32 9.26
CA ILE A 393 -10.86 -8.63 8.31
C ILE A 393 -10.81 -9.43 7.00
N ARG A 394 -11.10 -8.76 5.89
CA ARG A 394 -11.00 -9.35 4.54
C ARG A 394 -9.74 -8.86 3.84
N TYR A 395 -8.83 -9.78 3.58
CA TYR A 395 -7.66 -9.53 2.74
C TYR A 395 -8.01 -9.53 1.25
N THR A 396 -7.44 -8.60 0.49
CA THR A 396 -7.46 -8.56 -0.98
C THR A 396 -6.07 -8.16 -1.48
N PRO A 397 -5.43 -8.93 -2.39
CA PRO A 397 -4.17 -8.53 -2.99
C PRO A 397 -4.39 -7.44 -4.03
N SER A 398 -3.45 -6.48 -4.16
CA SER A 398 -3.41 -5.58 -5.30
C SER A 398 -3.04 -6.32 -6.59
N ARG A 399 -3.32 -5.73 -7.76
CA ARG A 399 -2.92 -6.31 -9.05
C ARG A 399 -1.40 -6.44 -9.19
N ASP A 400 -0.66 -5.40 -8.78
CA ASP A 400 0.81 -5.34 -8.80
C ASP A 400 1.50 -6.15 -7.69
N ARG A 401 0.70 -6.71 -6.76
CA ARG A 401 1.15 -7.51 -5.60
C ARG A 401 2.08 -6.78 -4.63
N GLN A 402 2.24 -5.47 -4.76
CA GLN A 402 3.05 -4.67 -3.83
C GLN A 402 2.21 -4.11 -2.67
N TRP A 403 0.90 -4.01 -2.85
CA TRP A 403 -0.04 -3.50 -1.85
C TRP A 403 -0.92 -4.61 -1.27
N HIS A 404 -1.08 -4.58 0.04
CA HIS A 404 -1.93 -5.50 0.81
C HIS A 404 -3.14 -4.73 1.33
N LEU A 405 -4.34 -5.05 0.83
CA LEU A 405 -5.57 -4.34 1.16
C LEU A 405 -6.35 -5.16 2.21
N TYR A 406 -6.55 -4.57 3.38
CA TYR A 406 -7.34 -5.13 4.48
C TYR A 406 -8.63 -4.33 4.64
N THR A 407 -9.75 -4.94 4.31
CA THR A 407 -11.07 -4.32 4.44
C THR A 407 -11.71 -4.74 5.76
N VAL A 408 -12.20 -3.76 6.52
CA VAL A 408 -12.89 -3.97 7.80
C VAL A 408 -14.19 -3.17 7.83
N VAL A 409 -15.14 -3.61 8.64
CA VAL A 409 -16.39 -2.88 8.87
C VAL A 409 -16.41 -2.38 10.31
N ASP A 410 -16.35 -1.06 10.49
CA ASP A 410 -16.50 -0.40 11.78
C ASP A 410 -17.99 -0.34 12.13
N THR A 411 -18.44 -1.14 13.10
CA THR A 411 -19.86 -1.44 13.32
C THR A 411 -20.62 -0.44 14.20
N LYS A 412 -19.95 0.49 14.92
CA LYS A 412 -20.62 1.33 15.94
C LYS A 412 -20.37 2.83 15.72
N PRO A 413 -21.40 3.71 15.67
CA PRO A 413 -22.85 3.47 15.70
C PRO A 413 -23.50 3.13 14.35
N GLN A 414 -22.82 3.36 13.22
CA GLN A 414 -23.26 2.96 11.88
C GLN A 414 -22.12 2.23 11.17
N PRO A 415 -22.41 1.19 10.36
CA PRO A 415 -21.40 0.41 9.67
C PRO A 415 -20.67 1.28 8.63
N ILE A 416 -19.37 1.47 8.83
CA ILE A 416 -18.49 2.15 7.87
C ILE A 416 -17.44 1.17 7.38
N GLN A 417 -17.38 0.98 6.07
CA GLN A 417 -16.35 0.15 5.45
C GLN A 417 -15.05 0.94 5.37
N ARG A 418 -14.04 0.48 6.11
CA ARG A 418 -12.69 1.03 6.13
C ARG A 418 -11.75 0.11 5.38
N MET A 419 -10.71 0.68 4.78
CA MET A 419 -9.67 -0.08 4.12
C MET A 419 -8.31 0.38 4.62
N PHE A 420 -7.48 -0.57 5.04
CA PHE A 420 -6.08 -0.36 5.38
C PHE A 420 -5.23 -0.94 4.26
N LEU A 421 -4.50 -0.07 3.56
CA LEU A 421 -3.54 -0.46 2.53
C LEU A 421 -2.16 -0.44 3.15
N ARG A 422 -1.43 -1.55 3.03
CA ARG A 422 -0.08 -1.72 3.60
C ARG A 422 0.90 -2.10 2.49
N THR A 423 2.08 -1.51 2.47
CA THR A 423 3.13 -1.87 1.50
C THR A 423 4.53 -1.76 2.10
N LEU A 424 5.47 -2.50 1.52
CA LEU A 424 6.90 -2.40 1.76
C LEU A 424 7.54 -1.72 0.56
N LEU A 425 8.11 -0.55 0.79
CA LEU A 425 8.79 0.21 -0.24
C LEU A 425 10.24 -0.28 -0.34
N ARG A 426 10.50 -1.11 -1.35
CA ARG A 426 11.86 -1.52 -1.72
C ARG A 426 12.46 -0.51 -2.67
N GLN A 427 13.66 -0.04 -2.36
CA GLN A 427 14.39 0.93 -3.17
C GLN A 427 15.67 0.29 -3.69
N PRO A 428 15.90 0.29 -5.01
CA PRO A 428 17.12 -0.26 -5.57
C PRO A 428 18.35 0.54 -5.09
N THR A 429 19.46 -0.16 -4.91
CA THR A 429 20.73 0.42 -4.43
C THR A 429 21.47 1.16 -5.53
N THR A 430 21.32 0.72 -6.78
CA THR A 430 21.91 1.35 -7.97
C THR A 430 20.83 2.11 -8.75
N ASN A 431 21.10 3.37 -9.11
CA ASN A 431 20.19 4.19 -9.92
C ASN A 431 19.99 3.64 -11.36
N GLU A 432 20.76 2.62 -11.77
CA GLU A 432 20.83 2.16 -13.16
C GLU A 432 20.45 0.67 -13.39
N GLY A 433 20.25 -0.15 -12.35
CA GLY A 433 20.27 -1.62 -12.48
C GLY A 433 19.10 -2.28 -13.24
N TYR A 434 17.88 -1.73 -13.20
CA TYR A 434 16.70 -2.38 -13.84
C TYR A 434 15.71 -1.36 -14.45
N SER A 435 16.26 -0.31 -15.07
CA SER A 435 15.50 0.74 -15.77
C SER A 435 14.68 0.25 -16.97
N ALA A 436 14.86 -1.01 -17.40
CA ALA A 436 14.19 -1.58 -18.57
C ALA A 436 12.68 -1.79 -18.35
N TYR A 437 12.23 -2.09 -17.13
CA TYR A 437 10.80 -2.30 -16.83
C TYR A 437 10.03 -1.00 -16.53
N GLN A 438 10.74 0.10 -16.26
CA GLN A 438 10.14 1.38 -15.87
C GLN A 438 9.89 2.33 -17.06
N ARG A 439 10.08 1.86 -18.30
CA ARG A 439 9.99 2.70 -19.51
C ARG A 439 8.57 2.89 -20.07
N VAL A 440 7.52 2.39 -19.41
CA VAL A 440 6.15 2.44 -19.95
C VAL A 440 5.40 3.73 -19.58
N ASP A 441 5.77 4.45 -18.52
CA ASP A 441 5.06 5.68 -18.13
C ASP A 441 5.80 6.94 -18.60
N ALA A 442 5.95 7.09 -19.92
CA ALA A 442 6.60 8.25 -20.54
C ALA A 442 5.82 9.58 -20.32
N GLU A 443 4.57 9.53 -19.86
CA GLU A 443 3.71 10.71 -19.71
C GLU A 443 3.86 11.44 -18.36
N THR A 444 4.48 10.85 -17.33
CA THR A 444 4.58 11.44 -15.98
C THR A 444 5.87 12.25 -15.75
N SER A 445 6.54 12.64 -16.83
CA SER A 445 8.00 12.84 -16.85
C SER A 445 8.53 14.21 -16.41
N ARG A 446 7.71 15.17 -15.96
CA ARG A 446 8.21 16.48 -15.48
C ARG A 446 8.22 16.61 -13.97
N THR A 447 7.11 16.34 -13.29
CA THR A 447 7.01 16.46 -11.82
C THR A 447 7.86 15.42 -11.08
N GLN A 448 8.13 14.27 -11.70
CA GLN A 448 8.97 13.22 -11.10
C GLN A 448 10.48 13.52 -11.12
N LEU A 449 10.93 14.47 -11.94
CA LEU A 449 12.36 14.80 -12.06
C LEU A 449 12.83 15.80 -10.99
N ASP A 450 11.91 16.60 -10.45
CA ASP A 450 12.24 17.58 -9.41
C ASP A 450 12.32 16.95 -8.02
N MET A 451 11.50 15.92 -7.71
CA MET A 451 11.45 15.23 -6.42
C MET A 451 12.78 14.58 -5.98
N SER A 452 13.01 14.49 -4.67
CA SER A 452 14.10 13.68 -4.10
C SER A 452 13.91 12.18 -4.37
N PHE A 453 14.98 11.38 -4.21
CA PHE A 453 14.94 9.93 -4.46
C PHE A 453 13.85 9.23 -3.62
N THR A 454 13.76 9.60 -2.34
CA THR A 454 12.76 9.06 -1.41
C THR A 454 11.36 9.54 -1.77
N SER A 455 11.17 10.84 -2.00
CA SER A 455 9.88 11.42 -2.42
C SER A 455 9.33 10.71 -3.66
N ARG A 456 10.17 10.51 -4.68
CA ARG A 456 9.78 9.86 -5.94
C ARG A 456 9.33 8.42 -5.73
N SER A 457 10.02 7.68 -4.85
CA SER A 457 9.69 6.29 -4.54
C SER A 457 8.34 6.19 -3.82
N ILE A 458 8.13 7.03 -2.80
CA ILE A 458 6.87 7.11 -2.05
C ILE A 458 5.72 7.53 -2.98
N PHE A 459 5.93 8.58 -3.76
CA PHE A 459 4.94 9.10 -4.72
C PHE A 459 4.48 8.02 -5.70
N ARG A 460 5.42 7.28 -6.31
CA ARG A 460 5.09 6.20 -7.25
C ARG A 460 4.25 5.11 -6.59
N SER A 461 4.61 4.70 -5.37
CA SER A 461 3.86 3.68 -4.63
C SER A 461 2.44 4.14 -4.29
N LEU A 462 2.28 5.39 -3.82
CA LEU A 462 0.97 6.00 -3.54
C LEU A 462 0.09 6.09 -4.79
N MET A 463 0.67 6.41 -5.95
CA MET A 463 -0.04 6.40 -7.24
C MET A 463 -0.59 5.02 -7.57
N GLY A 464 0.22 3.96 -7.44
CA GLY A 464 -0.24 2.58 -7.61
C GLY A 464 -1.40 2.23 -6.67
N ALA A 465 -1.32 2.64 -5.40
CA ALA A 465 -2.38 2.42 -4.42
C ALA A 465 -3.70 3.12 -4.82
N MET A 466 -3.61 4.34 -5.33
CA MET A 466 -4.77 5.10 -5.81
C MET A 466 -5.41 4.48 -7.04
N GLU A 467 -4.61 3.95 -7.97
CA GLU A 467 -5.12 3.21 -9.12
C GLU A 467 -5.89 1.96 -8.69
N GLU A 468 -5.40 1.22 -7.69
CA GLU A 468 -6.12 0.08 -7.11
C GLU A 468 -7.46 0.50 -6.49
N LEU A 469 -7.50 1.63 -5.78
CA LEU A 469 -8.74 2.16 -5.21
C LEU A 469 -9.72 2.61 -6.29
N GLU A 470 -9.24 3.22 -7.37
CA GLU A 470 -10.04 3.71 -8.48
C GLU A 470 -10.69 2.55 -9.24
N LEU A 471 -9.93 1.50 -9.54
CA LEU A 471 -10.44 0.29 -10.20
C LEU A 471 -11.49 -0.45 -9.34
N ASN A 472 -11.31 -0.45 -8.02
CA ASN A 472 -12.24 -1.08 -7.08
C ASN A 472 -13.37 -0.16 -6.60
N SER A 473 -13.42 1.10 -7.06
CA SER A 473 -14.37 2.12 -6.58
C SER A 473 -15.84 1.74 -6.82
N HIS A 474 -16.09 0.90 -7.84
CA HIS A 474 -17.41 0.44 -8.25
C HIS A 474 -17.79 -0.94 -7.68
N ASN A 475 -16.83 -1.65 -7.08
CA ASN A 475 -17.10 -2.93 -6.44
C ASN A 475 -17.65 -2.69 -5.03
N THR A 476 -18.95 -2.88 -4.83
CA THR A 476 -19.62 -2.64 -3.54
C THR A 476 -19.07 -3.48 -2.40
N THR A 477 -18.39 -4.61 -2.70
CA THR A 477 -17.79 -5.47 -1.66
C THR A 477 -16.40 -4.99 -1.21
N ILE A 478 -15.75 -4.13 -1.99
CA ILE A 478 -14.38 -3.65 -1.75
C ILE A 478 -14.35 -2.13 -1.51
N LYS A 479 -15.34 -1.38 -2.03
CA LYS A 479 -15.42 0.07 -1.92
C LYS A 479 -15.29 0.54 -0.47
N SER A 480 -14.24 1.31 -0.23
CA SER A 480 -13.99 1.94 1.07
C SER A 480 -14.62 3.32 1.14
N GLU A 481 -15.23 3.67 2.27
CA GLU A 481 -15.59 5.05 2.58
C GLU A 481 -14.42 5.80 3.22
N HIS A 482 -13.50 5.06 3.85
CA HIS A 482 -12.34 5.60 4.55
C HIS A 482 -11.12 4.69 4.36
N ALA A 483 -10.15 5.15 3.58
CA ALA A 483 -8.88 4.48 3.35
C ALA A 483 -7.74 5.08 4.18
N HIS A 484 -6.90 4.20 4.73
CA HIS A 484 -5.64 4.52 5.39
C HIS A 484 -4.51 3.77 4.67
N MET A 485 -3.52 4.49 4.16
CA MET A 485 -2.34 3.92 3.51
C MET A 485 -1.14 3.94 4.46
N TYR A 486 -0.40 2.85 4.55
CA TYR A 486 0.85 2.80 5.32
C TYR A 486 1.97 2.18 4.48
N LEU A 487 3.11 2.85 4.50
CA LEU A 487 4.30 2.49 3.73
C LEU A 487 5.48 2.36 4.68
N TYR A 488 6.19 1.25 4.58
CA TYR A 488 7.46 1.08 5.27
C TYR A 488 8.62 1.12 4.28
N VAL A 489 9.51 2.10 4.42
CA VAL A 489 10.72 2.21 3.60
C VAL A 489 11.78 1.27 4.20
N LEU A 490 12.06 0.18 3.47
CA LEU A 490 12.91 -0.90 4.00
C LEU A 490 14.40 -0.50 4.02
N ARG A 491 14.83 0.31 3.05
CA ARG A 491 16.21 0.80 2.98
C ARG A 491 16.41 1.91 4.02
N GLU A 492 17.52 1.86 4.75
CA GLU A 492 17.95 2.98 5.59
C GLU A 492 18.29 4.20 4.72
N GLN A 493 17.70 5.35 5.04
CA GLN A 493 17.86 6.59 4.29
C GLN A 493 19.01 7.43 4.86
N GLN A 494 19.81 8.00 3.96
CA GLN A 494 20.69 9.11 4.30
C GLN A 494 19.92 10.43 4.18
N VAL A 495 20.37 11.48 4.87
CA VAL A 495 19.73 12.81 4.75
C VAL A 495 19.74 13.30 3.29
N ASP A 496 20.81 13.00 2.55
CA ASP A 496 20.92 13.32 1.12
C ASP A 496 19.86 12.62 0.25
N ASP A 497 19.34 11.46 0.67
CA ASP A 497 18.29 10.73 -0.07
C ASP A 497 16.91 11.42 0.06
N LEU A 498 16.73 12.26 1.07
CA LEU A 498 15.48 12.99 1.37
C LEU A 498 15.42 14.35 0.69
N VAL A 499 16.56 14.91 0.30
CA VAL A 499 16.69 16.26 -0.24
C VAL A 499 16.90 16.22 -1.76
N HIS A 500 16.51 17.27 -2.47
CA HIS A 500 16.79 17.38 -3.90
C HIS A 500 18.30 17.42 -4.18
N TYR A 501 18.76 16.76 -5.25
CA TYR A 501 20.18 16.69 -5.66
C TYR A 501 20.88 18.05 -5.80
N SER A 502 20.13 19.15 -5.96
CA SER A 502 20.65 20.51 -6.12
C SER A 502 20.84 21.28 -4.80
N LYS A 503 20.29 20.81 -3.68
CA LYS A 503 20.40 21.46 -2.35
C LYS A 503 21.41 20.70 -1.48
N LYS A 504 22.57 21.31 -1.19
CA LYS A 504 23.44 20.85 -0.10
C LYS A 504 22.98 21.48 1.21
N ILE A 505 22.60 20.68 2.19
CA ILE A 505 22.23 21.14 3.52
C ILE A 505 23.44 20.94 4.45
N ASN A 506 23.92 22.02 5.05
CA ASN A 506 24.86 21.93 6.18
C ASN A 506 24.02 21.78 7.44
N ILE A 507 24.19 20.65 8.14
CA ILE A 507 23.50 20.40 9.40
C ILE A 507 24.35 20.96 10.53
N ASP A 508 23.83 21.96 11.23
CA ASP A 508 24.50 22.56 12.39
C ASP A 508 24.39 21.62 13.61
N ALA A 509 25.49 21.47 14.35
CA ALA A 509 25.57 20.58 15.51
C ALA A 509 24.55 20.99 16.59
N GLY A 510 23.62 20.07 16.92
CA GLY A 510 22.57 20.28 17.93
C GLY A 510 21.19 20.69 17.39
N GLN A 511 21.02 20.92 16.08
CA GLN A 511 19.73 21.16 15.42
C GLN A 511 19.37 20.09 14.37
N GLU A 512 19.98 18.92 14.48
CA GLU A 512 19.81 17.82 13.53
C GLU A 512 18.36 17.34 13.47
N GLU A 513 17.72 17.13 14.62
CA GLU A 513 16.34 16.65 14.69
C GLU A 513 15.33 17.62 14.09
N THR A 514 15.46 18.91 14.39
CA THR A 514 14.59 19.96 13.84
C THR A 514 14.79 20.14 12.34
N THR A 515 16.02 19.97 11.86
CA THR A 515 16.33 20.02 10.43
C THR A 515 15.69 18.85 9.70
N VAL A 516 15.82 17.63 10.24
CA VAL A 516 15.20 16.42 9.68
C VAL A 516 13.67 16.52 9.71
N GLU A 517 13.09 17.01 10.80
CA GLU A 517 11.64 17.27 10.90
C GLU A 517 11.18 18.22 9.78
N THR A 518 11.90 19.32 9.56
CA THR A 518 11.57 20.28 8.48
C THR A 518 11.65 19.64 7.09
N ILE A 519 12.70 18.84 6.82
CA ILE A 519 12.87 18.14 5.53
C ILE A 519 11.73 17.15 5.28
N LEU A 520 11.34 16.38 6.31
CA LEU A 520 10.23 15.43 6.21
C LEU A 520 8.88 16.13 6.03
N GLU A 521 8.71 17.31 6.62
CA GLU A 521 7.51 18.13 6.43
C GLU A 521 7.42 18.66 5.00
N GLU A 522 8.52 19.22 4.47
CA GLU A 522 8.60 19.67 3.07
C GLU A 522 8.28 18.52 2.09
N LEU A 523 8.86 17.34 2.32
CA LEU A 523 8.60 16.13 1.53
C LEU A 523 7.11 15.75 1.54
N ALA A 524 6.48 15.77 2.71
CA ALA A 524 5.07 15.43 2.86
C ALA A 524 4.16 16.44 2.14
N GLN A 525 4.47 17.73 2.23
CA GLN A 525 3.73 18.80 1.56
C GLN A 525 3.90 18.76 0.04
N GLU A 526 5.09 18.47 -0.48
CA GLU A 526 5.37 18.31 -1.92
C GLU A 526 4.52 17.18 -2.52
N ILE A 527 4.51 16.01 -1.88
CA ILE A 527 3.71 14.87 -2.31
C ILE A 527 2.21 15.22 -2.21
N HIS A 528 1.76 15.79 -1.09
CA HIS A 528 0.36 16.14 -0.89
C HIS A 528 -0.15 17.15 -1.93
N SER A 529 0.66 18.15 -2.28
CA SER A 529 0.31 19.15 -3.29
C SER A 529 0.05 18.53 -4.67
N SER A 530 0.72 17.40 -4.96
CA SER A 530 0.60 16.69 -6.24
C SER A 530 -0.59 15.71 -6.29
N VAL A 531 -0.91 15.01 -5.19
CA VAL A 531 -1.91 13.92 -5.19
C VAL A 531 -3.06 14.07 -4.19
N GLY A 532 -3.05 15.10 -3.34
CA GLY A 532 -4.01 15.30 -2.25
C GLY A 532 -5.47 15.32 -2.71
N VAL A 533 -5.76 15.99 -3.83
CA VAL A 533 -7.12 16.08 -4.39
C VAL A 533 -7.60 14.71 -4.86
N ARG A 534 -6.74 13.94 -5.53
CA ARG A 534 -7.06 12.59 -6.01
C ARG A 534 -7.28 11.64 -4.84
N MET A 535 -6.39 11.66 -3.84
CA MET A 535 -6.52 10.93 -2.58
C MET A 535 -7.87 11.23 -1.91
N HIS A 536 -8.22 12.51 -1.80
CA HIS A 536 -9.48 12.91 -1.19
C HIS A 536 -10.65 12.32 -1.98
N ARG A 537 -10.70 12.47 -3.30
CA ARG A 537 -11.76 11.87 -4.15
C ARG A 537 -11.90 10.35 -3.96
N LEU A 538 -10.81 9.64 -3.76
CA LEU A 538 -10.78 8.18 -3.59
C LEU A 538 -11.08 7.70 -2.16
N GLY A 539 -11.25 8.61 -1.19
CA GLY A 539 -11.56 8.20 0.20
C GLY A 539 -10.34 8.04 1.09
N VAL A 540 -9.16 8.47 0.65
CA VAL A 540 -7.92 8.37 1.43
C VAL A 540 -7.82 9.56 2.37
N PHE A 541 -7.98 9.30 3.67
CA PHE A 541 -7.94 10.31 4.73
C PHE A 541 -6.58 10.40 5.40
N VAL A 542 -5.86 9.28 5.51
CA VAL A 542 -4.57 9.24 6.19
C VAL A 542 -3.60 8.44 5.34
N TRP A 543 -2.38 8.95 5.24
CA TRP A 543 -1.24 8.13 4.82
C TRP A 543 -0.09 8.29 5.80
N GLU A 544 0.56 7.18 6.11
CA GLU A 544 1.63 7.06 7.09
C GLU A 544 2.87 6.47 6.41
N VAL A 545 4.03 7.08 6.60
CA VAL A 545 5.32 6.56 6.16
C VAL A 545 6.20 6.32 7.37
N LYS A 546 6.75 5.11 7.48
CA LYS A 546 7.83 4.78 8.41
C LYS A 546 9.11 4.58 7.63
N LEU A 547 10.18 5.24 8.06
CA LEU A 547 11.51 5.14 7.46
C LEU A 547 12.59 5.22 8.53
N TRP A 548 13.75 4.62 8.28
CA TRP A 548 14.91 4.73 9.14
C TRP A 548 15.87 5.77 8.57
N ILE A 549 16.31 6.73 9.37
CA ILE A 549 17.30 7.74 8.97
C ILE A 549 18.61 7.44 9.67
N THR A 550 19.66 7.25 8.87
CA THR A 550 21.04 7.11 9.32
C THR A 550 21.71 8.48 9.22
N ALA A 551 21.63 9.26 10.30
CA ALA A 551 22.26 10.57 10.42
C ALA A 551 23.36 10.56 11.50
N CYS A 552 24.27 11.53 11.46
CA CYS A 552 25.14 11.81 12.60
C CYS A 552 24.30 12.37 13.76
N GLY A 553 24.66 12.00 15.00
CA GLY A 553 24.12 12.59 16.22
C GLY A 553 22.71 12.15 16.61
N GLN A 554 21.88 13.09 17.05
CA GLN A 554 20.62 12.81 17.75
C GLN A 554 19.50 12.39 16.80
N ALA A 555 19.55 12.73 15.51
CA ALA A 555 18.49 12.43 14.55
C ALA A 555 18.46 10.97 14.03
N ASN A 556 19.43 10.14 14.40
CA ASN A 556 19.49 8.73 13.98
C ASN A 556 18.34 7.90 14.58
N GLY A 557 17.61 7.16 13.76
CA GLY A 557 16.56 6.24 14.22
C GLY A 557 15.37 6.13 13.29
N ALA A 558 14.29 5.54 13.79
CA ALA A 558 13.03 5.40 13.07
C ALA A 558 12.18 6.67 13.18
N TRP A 559 11.77 7.19 12.03
CA TRP A 559 10.90 8.34 11.88
C TRP A 559 9.57 7.92 11.24
N ARG A 560 8.50 8.60 11.65
CA ARG A 560 7.16 8.44 11.11
C ARG A 560 6.59 9.77 10.67
N VAL A 561 6.07 9.78 9.45
CA VAL A 561 5.37 10.92 8.86
C VAL A 561 3.92 10.51 8.68
N ILE A 562 3.01 11.17 9.39
CA ILE A 562 1.56 10.93 9.32
C ILE A 562 0.91 12.16 8.73
N VAL A 563 0.23 11.98 7.60
CA VAL A 563 -0.43 13.06 6.88
C VAL A 563 -1.92 12.81 6.86
N ASN A 564 -2.68 13.72 7.47
CA ASN A 564 -4.13 13.71 7.40
C ASN A 564 -4.58 14.61 6.25
N ASN A 565 -5.25 14.02 5.27
CA ASN A 565 -5.85 14.70 4.14
C ASN A 565 -7.30 15.08 4.47
N VAL A 566 -7.51 16.34 4.84
CA VAL A 566 -8.80 16.80 5.35
C VAL A 566 -9.75 17.14 4.20
N THR A 567 -9.31 18.01 3.27
CA THR A 567 -10.16 18.55 2.18
C THR A 567 -9.64 18.27 0.77
N GLY A 568 -8.54 17.51 0.64
CA GLY A 568 -7.83 17.29 -0.62
C GLY A 568 -6.84 18.38 -1.00
N HIS A 569 -7.10 19.61 -0.59
CA HIS A 569 -6.20 20.75 -0.80
C HIS A 569 -5.47 21.15 0.49
N THR A 570 -5.96 20.66 1.64
CA THR A 570 -5.36 20.90 2.94
C THR A 570 -4.93 19.59 3.57
N SER A 571 -3.73 19.62 4.14
CA SER A 571 -3.19 18.54 4.95
C SER A 571 -2.69 19.06 6.29
N THR A 572 -2.73 18.19 7.28
CA THR A 572 -1.97 18.36 8.52
C THR A 572 -0.91 17.28 8.55
N VAL A 573 0.36 17.69 8.68
CA VAL A 573 1.50 16.79 8.76
C VAL A 573 1.90 16.66 10.23
N HIS A 574 2.08 15.44 10.70
CA HIS A 574 2.61 15.15 12.02
C HIS A 574 3.82 14.24 11.88
N ILE A 575 4.93 14.68 12.48
CA ILE A 575 6.20 13.97 12.42
C ILE A 575 6.51 13.46 13.82
N TYR A 576 6.90 12.19 13.88
CA TYR A 576 7.26 11.53 15.11
C TYR A 576 8.55 10.74 14.94
N ARG A 577 9.29 10.63 16.03
CA ARG A 577 10.39 9.70 16.19
C ARG A 577 9.96 8.57 17.12
N GLU A 578 10.32 7.34 16.79
CA GLU A 578 10.13 6.22 17.70
C GLU A 578 11.22 6.27 18.78
N MET A 579 10.82 6.45 20.04
CA MET A 579 11.72 6.46 21.19
C MET A 579 11.21 5.54 22.28
N GLU A 580 12.11 4.93 23.04
CA GLU A 580 11.74 4.16 24.22
C GLU A 580 11.37 5.11 25.37
N ASP A 581 10.18 4.93 25.94
CA ASP A 581 9.76 5.67 27.11
C ASP A 581 10.52 5.19 28.35
N ALA A 582 11.16 6.12 29.06
CA ALA A 582 11.99 5.84 30.23
C ALA A 582 11.22 5.19 31.40
N THR A 583 9.89 5.33 31.45
CA THR A 583 9.07 4.77 32.53
C THR A 583 8.46 3.42 32.18
N THR A 584 7.91 3.28 30.97
CA THR A 584 7.22 2.06 30.55
C THR A 584 8.11 1.09 29.77
N HIS A 585 9.30 1.52 29.34
CA HIS A 585 10.19 0.78 28.44
C HIS A 585 9.51 0.32 27.14
N LYS A 586 8.44 1.01 26.74
CA LYS A 586 7.74 0.78 25.47
C LYS A 586 8.20 1.81 24.46
N VAL A 587 8.29 1.40 23.20
CA VAL A 587 8.52 2.33 22.11
C VAL A 587 7.26 3.17 21.90
N VAL A 588 7.39 4.48 21.99
CA VAL A 588 6.32 5.47 21.86
C VAL A 588 6.61 6.45 20.73
N TYR A 589 5.55 7.06 20.19
CA TYR A 589 5.66 8.20 19.30
C TYR A 589 6.15 9.42 20.08
N SER A 590 7.28 10.00 19.71
CA SER A 590 7.76 11.26 20.29
C SER A 590 7.78 12.37 19.25
N SER A 591 7.31 13.55 19.62
CA SER A 591 7.31 14.74 18.75
C SER A 591 8.53 15.58 19.06
N VAL A 592 9.11 16.24 18.05
CA VAL A 592 10.33 17.04 18.22
C VAL A 592 9.98 18.47 18.61
N THR A 593 9.21 19.19 17.78
CA THR A 593 8.83 20.59 18.04
C THR A 593 7.43 20.72 18.62
N VAL A 594 6.41 20.35 17.86
CA VAL A 594 5.00 20.50 18.22
C VAL A 594 4.42 19.16 18.64
N LYS A 595 3.86 19.09 19.85
CA LYS A 595 3.23 17.86 20.36
C LYS A 595 2.04 17.49 19.49
N GLY A 596 2.20 16.43 18.71
CA GLY A 596 1.14 15.85 17.90
C GLY A 596 0.19 14.97 18.72
N PRO A 597 -0.96 14.59 18.14
CA PRO A 597 -2.00 13.79 18.83
C PRO A 597 -1.52 12.41 19.31
N LEU A 598 -0.48 11.83 18.71
CA LEU A 598 0.05 10.52 19.11
C LEU A 598 1.23 10.62 20.07
N HIS A 599 1.64 11.82 20.51
CA HIS A 599 2.79 11.98 21.40
C HIS A 599 2.62 11.17 22.71
N GLY A 600 3.58 10.28 23.01
CA GLY A 600 3.59 9.39 24.16
C GLY A 600 2.74 8.11 24.01
N VAL A 601 2.06 7.93 22.87
CA VAL A 601 1.27 6.72 22.59
C VAL A 601 2.22 5.57 22.19
N PRO A 602 2.02 4.33 22.66
CA PRO A 602 2.80 3.18 22.22
C PRO A 602 2.66 2.91 20.71
N VAL A 603 3.78 2.65 20.03
CA VAL A 603 3.78 2.45 18.58
C VAL A 603 3.05 1.19 18.14
N ASN A 604 2.88 0.19 19.00
CA ASN A 604 2.18 -1.08 18.70
C ASN A 604 0.70 -1.06 19.10
N GLU A 605 0.15 0.09 19.49
CA GLU A 605 -1.26 0.19 19.86
C GLU A 605 -2.18 -0.04 18.64
N ASN A 606 -3.30 -0.73 18.87
CA ASN A 606 -4.29 -1.04 17.84
C ASN A 606 -4.96 0.24 17.30
N TYR A 607 -5.28 0.25 16.01
CA TYR A 607 -6.00 1.38 15.42
C TYR A 607 -7.41 1.49 15.98
N GLN A 608 -7.70 2.63 16.56
CA GLN A 608 -9.02 2.92 17.14
C GLN A 608 -10.10 3.05 16.05
N PRO A 609 -11.36 2.72 16.38
CA PRO A 609 -12.53 3.02 15.54
C PRO A 609 -12.64 4.51 15.20
N LEU A 610 -13.36 4.84 14.13
CA LEU A 610 -13.49 6.24 13.68
C LEU A 610 -14.20 7.11 14.73
N GLY A 611 -13.54 8.21 15.08
CA GLY A 611 -14.06 9.20 16.02
C GLY A 611 -15.26 9.98 15.47
N VAL A 612 -15.85 10.82 16.32
CA VAL A 612 -17.03 11.63 15.96
C VAL A 612 -16.73 12.59 14.80
N ILE A 613 -15.55 13.21 14.79
CA ILE A 613 -15.15 14.18 13.77
C ILE A 613 -15.02 13.49 12.41
N ASP A 614 -14.34 12.35 12.32
CA ASP A 614 -14.14 11.65 11.05
C ASP A 614 -15.48 11.16 10.46
N ARG A 615 -16.40 10.74 11.33
CA ARG A 615 -17.78 10.40 10.92
C ARG A 615 -18.54 11.61 10.38
N LYS A 616 -18.41 12.77 11.02
CA LYS A 616 -19.00 14.03 10.53
C LYS A 616 -18.37 14.46 9.20
N ARG A 617 -17.05 14.32 9.03
CA ARG A 617 -16.36 14.55 7.75
C ARG A 617 -16.88 13.65 6.64
N LEU A 618 -17.04 12.35 6.92
CA LEU A 618 -17.64 11.40 5.98
C LEU A 618 -19.08 11.78 5.61
N ALA A 619 -19.88 12.21 6.58
CA ALA A 619 -21.25 12.65 6.34
C ALA A 619 -21.31 13.91 5.46
N ALA A 620 -20.49 14.93 5.76
CA ALA A 620 -20.40 16.16 4.95
C ALA A 620 -19.99 15.85 3.51
N ARG A 621 -19.03 14.94 3.34
CA ARG A 621 -18.57 14.50 2.03
C ARG A 621 -19.62 13.73 1.23
N LYS A 622 -20.46 12.91 1.89
CA LYS A 622 -21.62 12.27 1.23
C LYS A 622 -22.61 13.31 0.68
N SER A 623 -22.62 14.51 1.25
CA SER A 623 -23.35 15.68 0.77
C SER A 623 -22.53 16.59 -0.17
N SER A 624 -21.37 16.14 -0.65
CA SER A 624 -20.47 16.87 -1.55
C SER A 624 -20.02 18.24 -1.01
N THR A 625 -19.82 18.35 0.31
CA THR A 625 -19.32 19.58 0.95
C THR A 625 -18.22 19.28 1.97
N THR A 626 -17.49 20.31 2.36
CA THR A 626 -16.46 20.25 3.41
C THR A 626 -17.13 20.33 4.78
N TYR A 627 -16.62 19.59 5.75
CA TYR A 627 -17.10 19.70 7.12
C TYR A 627 -16.75 21.06 7.72
N CYS A 628 -17.70 21.70 8.41
CA CYS A 628 -17.61 23.11 8.76
C CYS A 628 -16.38 23.47 9.61
N TYR A 629 -15.97 22.61 10.53
CA TYR A 629 -14.78 22.84 11.37
C TYR A 629 -13.44 22.74 10.62
N ASP A 630 -13.45 22.30 9.35
CA ASP A 630 -12.26 22.25 8.50
C ASP A 630 -12.08 23.55 7.67
N PHE A 631 -13.08 24.45 7.65
CA PHE A 631 -12.95 25.75 6.95
C PHE A 631 -11.79 26.61 7.46
N PRO A 632 -11.55 26.77 8.78
CA PRO A 632 -10.44 27.59 9.26
C PRO A 632 -9.08 27.12 8.71
N LEU A 633 -8.88 25.81 8.59
CA LEU A 633 -7.67 25.25 7.96
C LEU A 633 -7.59 25.61 6.46
N ALA A 634 -8.71 25.56 5.74
CA ALA A 634 -8.76 26.00 4.34
C ALA A 634 -8.40 27.48 4.16
N PHE A 635 -8.88 28.36 5.05
CA PHE A 635 -8.48 29.78 5.06
C PHE A 635 -6.97 29.93 5.32
N GLN A 636 -6.41 29.18 6.25
CA GLN A 636 -4.98 29.21 6.54
C GLN A 636 -4.15 28.80 5.31
N THR A 637 -4.47 27.67 4.67
CA THR A 637 -3.74 27.20 3.49
C THR A 637 -3.86 28.19 2.32
N SER A 638 -5.05 28.78 2.09
CA SER A 638 -5.22 29.81 1.06
C SER A 638 -4.43 31.09 1.35
N LEU A 639 -4.27 31.45 2.63
CA LEU A 639 -3.44 32.57 3.04
C LEU A 639 -1.96 32.30 2.76
N GLU A 640 -1.47 31.12 3.13
CA GLU A 640 -0.08 30.70 2.86
C GLU A 640 0.23 30.74 1.35
N GLN A 641 -0.69 30.24 0.51
CA GLN A 641 -0.57 30.30 -0.94
C GLN A 641 -0.53 31.74 -1.46
N SER A 642 -1.40 32.61 -0.94
CA SER A 642 -1.43 34.03 -1.32
C SER A 642 -0.11 34.73 -1.01
N TRP A 643 0.49 34.45 0.15
CA TRP A 643 1.81 34.96 0.52
C TRP A 643 2.93 34.36 -0.33
N SER A 644 2.86 33.10 -0.76
CA SER A 644 3.88 32.47 -1.61
C SER A 644 3.91 33.02 -3.04
N ILE A 645 2.77 33.43 -3.59
CA ILE A 645 2.65 33.96 -4.96
C ILE A 645 3.20 35.39 -5.03
N GLN A 646 3.16 36.12 -3.92
CA GLN A 646 3.46 37.56 -3.90
C GLN A 646 4.95 37.83 -3.65
N GLN A 647 5.70 38.08 -4.73
CA GLN A 647 7.16 38.32 -4.73
C GLN A 647 7.58 39.78 -4.42
N THR A 648 6.64 40.70 -4.17
CA THR A 648 6.95 42.12 -3.94
C THR A 648 7.44 42.36 -2.52
N GLY A 649 8.44 43.24 -2.34
CA GLY A 649 9.22 43.49 -1.10
C GLY A 649 8.51 43.93 0.19
N VAL A 650 7.24 43.57 0.37
CA VAL A 650 6.52 43.60 1.65
C VAL A 650 6.99 42.38 2.47
N GLN A 651 7.79 42.62 3.50
CA GLN A 651 8.27 41.53 4.35
C GLN A 651 7.20 41.07 5.33
N ARG A 652 6.99 39.75 5.38
CA ARG A 652 6.23 39.04 6.42
C ARG A 652 6.85 39.34 7.79
N ALA A 653 6.02 39.68 8.78
CA ALA A 653 6.44 39.65 10.17
C ALA A 653 6.70 38.19 10.58
N LYS A 654 7.96 37.82 10.80
CA LYS A 654 8.37 36.41 11.02
C LYS A 654 7.75 35.76 12.27
N ASP A 655 7.30 36.56 13.24
CA ASP A 655 6.84 36.08 14.55
C ASP A 655 5.32 36.13 14.77
N LYS A 656 4.51 36.41 13.73
CA LYS A 656 3.04 36.51 13.88
C LYS A 656 2.33 35.38 13.13
N ASP A 657 1.43 34.68 13.82
CA ASP A 657 0.55 33.68 13.23
C ASP A 657 -0.27 34.29 12.08
N LEU A 658 -0.33 33.59 10.94
CA LEU A 658 -1.04 34.07 9.75
C LEU A 658 -2.55 34.14 9.96
N LEU A 659 -3.08 33.25 10.81
CA LEU A 659 -4.50 33.15 11.11
C LEU A 659 -4.68 32.79 12.59
N LYS A 660 -5.39 33.64 13.32
CA LYS A 660 -5.91 33.34 14.66
C LYS A 660 -7.42 33.19 14.58
N VAL A 661 -7.91 32.07 15.08
CA VAL A 661 -9.32 31.66 14.98
C VAL A 661 -9.90 31.59 16.38
N THR A 662 -11.08 32.20 16.58
CA THR A 662 -11.80 32.11 17.85
C THR A 662 -13.26 31.79 17.59
N GLU A 663 -13.73 30.64 18.08
CA GLU A 663 -15.13 30.22 17.92
C GLU A 663 -16.05 31.10 18.78
N LEU A 664 -17.24 31.39 18.24
CA LEU A 664 -18.30 32.13 18.92
C LEU A 664 -19.43 31.19 19.31
N LYS A 665 -19.93 31.35 20.53
CA LYS A 665 -21.09 30.61 21.04
C LYS A 665 -22.08 31.55 21.69
N PHE A 666 -23.33 31.11 21.85
CA PHE A 666 -24.27 31.82 22.71
C PHE A 666 -23.71 31.92 24.13
N SER A 667 -23.93 33.06 24.79
CA SER A 667 -23.57 33.26 26.19
C SER A 667 -24.31 32.29 27.13
N GLU A 668 -25.47 31.79 26.70
CA GLU A 668 -26.33 30.87 27.42
C GLU A 668 -26.54 29.58 26.61
N LYS A 669 -26.61 28.44 27.30
CA LYS A 669 -26.72 27.11 26.67
C LYS A 669 -28.03 26.92 25.88
N GLU A 670 -29.12 27.58 26.29
CA GLU A 670 -30.39 27.62 25.57
C GLU A 670 -30.57 28.94 24.81
N GLY A 671 -29.50 29.42 24.18
CA GLY A 671 -29.52 30.67 23.44
C GLY A 671 -30.67 30.76 22.44
N SER A 672 -31.33 31.93 22.45
CA SER A 672 -32.49 32.27 21.62
C SER A 672 -32.36 33.71 21.11
N TRP A 673 -33.44 34.28 20.58
CA TRP A 673 -33.43 35.64 20.05
C TRP A 673 -33.03 36.66 21.12
N GLY A 674 -32.00 37.46 20.84
CA GLY A 674 -31.48 38.47 21.76
C GLY A 674 -30.34 37.98 22.68
N THR A 675 -30.02 36.68 22.69
CA THR A 675 -28.85 36.17 23.41
C THR A 675 -27.55 36.66 22.76
N SER A 676 -26.62 37.16 23.57
CA SER A 676 -25.32 37.66 23.08
C SER A 676 -24.35 36.52 22.74
N LEU A 677 -23.35 36.83 21.92
CA LEU A 677 -22.28 35.89 21.57
C LEU A 677 -21.03 36.14 22.40
N VAL A 678 -20.39 35.05 22.83
CA VAL A 678 -19.12 35.07 23.56
C VAL A 678 -18.06 34.24 22.84
N PRO A 679 -16.79 34.68 22.86
CA PRO A 679 -15.66 33.85 22.46
C PRO A 679 -15.57 32.60 23.33
N ALA A 680 -15.34 31.44 22.72
CA ALA A 680 -15.17 30.18 23.42
C ALA A 680 -14.07 29.32 22.77
N GLU A 681 -13.29 28.64 23.61
CA GLU A 681 -12.42 27.54 23.19
C GLU A 681 -13.19 26.24 23.40
N CYS A 682 -13.65 25.62 22.32
CA CYS A 682 -14.44 24.41 22.39
C CYS A 682 -13.86 23.31 21.50
N PRO A 683 -13.95 22.04 21.92
CA PRO A 683 -13.55 20.94 21.06
C PRO A 683 -14.41 20.92 19.79
N PRO A 684 -13.79 20.73 18.61
CA PRO A 684 -14.51 20.74 17.34
C PRO A 684 -15.56 19.63 17.27
N GLY A 685 -16.71 19.95 16.67
CA GLY A 685 -17.82 19.02 16.45
C GLY A 685 -18.75 18.79 17.64
N LEU A 686 -18.56 19.50 18.76
CA LEU A 686 -19.48 19.54 19.90
C LEU A 686 -20.42 20.75 19.88
N ASN A 687 -20.75 21.27 18.69
CA ASN A 687 -21.76 22.32 18.51
C ASN A 687 -23.16 21.81 18.88
N ASP A 688 -23.91 22.64 19.61
CA ASP A 688 -25.29 22.38 20.06
C ASP A 688 -26.34 23.08 19.19
N VAL A 689 -25.89 23.90 18.25
CA VAL A 689 -26.68 24.60 17.23
C VAL A 689 -26.15 24.17 15.85
N GLY A 690 -27.03 24.05 14.86
CA GLY A 690 -26.66 23.70 13.47
C GLY A 690 -25.87 24.78 12.71
N MET A 691 -25.36 25.78 13.42
CA MET A 691 -24.61 26.93 12.91
C MET A 691 -23.37 27.13 13.78
N VAL A 692 -22.24 27.39 13.14
CA VAL A 692 -20.96 27.69 13.79
C VAL A 692 -20.42 28.99 13.25
N ALA A 693 -19.76 29.78 14.10
CA ALA A 693 -19.16 31.04 13.69
C ALA A 693 -17.79 31.24 14.33
N TRP A 694 -16.91 31.91 13.60
CA TRP A 694 -15.56 32.24 14.05
C TRP A 694 -15.26 33.71 13.81
N LEU A 695 -14.59 34.31 14.79
CA LEU A 695 -13.82 35.53 14.61
C LEU A 695 -12.43 35.13 14.13
N MET A 696 -12.07 35.55 12.91
CA MET A 696 -10.78 35.24 12.30
C MET A 696 -9.96 36.52 12.17
N GLU A 697 -8.79 36.54 12.80
CA GLU A 697 -7.78 37.57 12.62
C GLU A 697 -6.72 37.03 11.68
N MET A 698 -6.61 37.60 10.48
CA MET A 698 -5.77 37.09 9.40
C MET A 698 -4.80 38.14 8.88
N CYS A 699 -3.55 37.77 8.66
CA CYS A 699 -2.56 38.62 8.00
C CYS A 699 -2.59 38.32 6.50
N THR A 700 -3.05 39.28 5.70
CA THR A 700 -3.07 39.15 4.22
C THR A 700 -2.00 40.03 3.60
N PRO A 701 -1.57 39.76 2.35
CA PRO A 701 -0.59 40.61 1.69
C PRO A 701 -1.01 42.09 1.58
N GLU A 702 -2.30 42.37 1.45
CA GLU A 702 -2.86 43.74 1.41
C GLU A 702 -2.92 44.38 2.80
N PHE A 703 -3.07 43.57 3.85
CA PHE A 703 -3.10 44.01 5.25
C PHE A 703 -2.12 43.20 6.12
N PRO A 704 -0.79 43.45 5.99
CA PRO A 704 0.22 42.67 6.73
C PRO A 704 0.14 42.82 8.25
N SER A 705 -0.41 43.93 8.75
CA SER A 705 -0.65 44.16 10.17
C SER A 705 -1.78 43.28 10.75
N GLY A 706 -2.58 42.67 9.88
CA GLY A 706 -3.75 41.87 10.22
C GLY A 706 -5.06 42.58 9.91
N ARG A 707 -6.07 41.81 9.53
CA ARG A 707 -7.47 42.22 9.38
C ARG A 707 -8.37 41.21 10.08
N THR A 708 -9.54 41.64 10.53
CA THR A 708 -10.50 40.78 11.21
C THR A 708 -11.74 40.58 10.35
N ILE A 709 -12.20 39.34 10.24
CA ILE A 709 -13.46 38.97 9.61
C ILE A 709 -14.27 38.06 10.52
N LEU A 710 -15.58 38.01 10.29
CA LEU A 710 -16.45 36.98 10.84
C LEU A 710 -16.79 35.98 9.75
N VAL A 711 -16.70 34.70 10.09
CA VAL A 711 -17.10 33.59 9.22
C VAL A 711 -18.21 32.83 9.92
N VAL A 712 -19.29 32.53 9.22
CA VAL A 712 -20.41 31.74 9.74
C VAL A 712 -20.72 30.60 8.77
N SER A 713 -20.94 29.40 9.29
CA SER A 713 -21.17 28.22 8.44
C SER A 713 -22.29 27.34 9.02
N ASN A 714 -23.09 26.77 8.12
CA ASN A 714 -24.07 25.73 8.45
C ASN A 714 -23.35 24.40 8.67
N ASP A 715 -23.66 23.70 9.77
CA ASP A 715 -23.24 22.32 9.96
C ASP A 715 -24.21 21.37 9.27
N VAL A 716 -23.87 20.92 8.06
CA VAL A 716 -24.68 19.96 7.28
C VAL A 716 -24.90 18.63 8.03
N THR A 717 -24.01 18.28 8.96
CA THR A 717 -24.11 17.04 9.74
C THR A 717 -25.12 17.14 10.87
N PHE A 718 -25.53 18.36 11.22
CA PHE A 718 -26.55 18.65 12.22
C PHE A 718 -27.91 18.85 11.53
N LYS A 719 -28.79 17.84 11.58
CA LYS A 719 -30.14 17.88 10.98
C LYS A 719 -30.13 18.39 9.52
N ALA A 720 -29.21 17.88 8.71
CA ALA A 720 -29.00 18.26 7.31
C ALA A 720 -28.68 19.75 7.08
N GLY A 721 -28.21 20.48 8.10
CA GLY A 721 -27.95 21.91 8.02
C GLY A 721 -29.22 22.77 7.91
N SER A 722 -30.35 22.27 8.39
CA SER A 722 -31.64 22.98 8.36
C SER A 722 -31.67 24.20 9.29
N PHE A 723 -32.45 25.21 8.89
CA PHE A 723 -32.65 26.44 9.67
C PHE A 723 -33.81 26.25 10.64
N GLY A 724 -33.48 26.11 11.93
CA GLY A 724 -34.44 26.19 13.02
C GLY A 724 -34.39 27.56 13.72
N PRO A 725 -35.30 27.82 14.68
CA PRO A 725 -35.35 29.10 15.38
C PRO A 725 -34.04 29.49 16.10
N ARG A 726 -33.27 28.50 16.58
CA ARG A 726 -31.98 28.74 17.25
C ARG A 726 -30.89 29.08 16.23
N GLU A 727 -30.87 28.39 15.09
CA GLU A 727 -29.95 28.67 13.98
C GLU A 727 -30.17 30.08 13.42
N ASP A 728 -31.44 30.48 13.23
CA ASP A 728 -31.80 31.83 12.79
C ASP A 728 -31.38 32.90 13.80
N ALA A 729 -31.66 32.68 15.10
CA ALA A 729 -31.24 33.58 16.16
C ALA A 729 -29.71 33.72 16.22
N PHE A 730 -28.98 32.61 16.05
CA PHE A 730 -27.52 32.61 16.05
C PHE A 730 -26.96 33.39 14.87
N PHE A 731 -27.46 33.12 13.66
CA PHE A 731 -27.05 33.83 12.45
C PHE A 731 -27.34 35.35 12.55
N ARG A 732 -28.49 35.73 13.12
CA ARG A 732 -28.82 37.12 13.41
C ARG A 732 -27.80 37.75 14.37
N ALA A 733 -27.50 37.09 15.48
CA ALA A 733 -26.56 37.59 16.48
C ALA A 733 -25.16 37.80 15.89
N VAL A 734 -24.68 36.88 15.03
CA VAL A 734 -23.41 37.02 14.32
C VAL A 734 -23.44 38.22 13.36
N THR A 735 -24.56 38.40 12.65
CA THR A 735 -24.75 39.52 11.71
C THR A 735 -24.78 40.86 12.44
N ASP A 736 -25.52 40.97 13.54
CA ASP A 736 -25.59 42.18 14.35
C ASP A 736 -24.21 42.52 14.94
N LEU A 737 -23.43 41.51 15.37
CA LEU A 737 -22.05 41.69 15.82
C LEU A 737 -21.13 42.22 14.70
N ALA A 738 -21.26 41.68 13.49
CA ALA A 738 -20.50 42.13 12.33
C ALA A 738 -20.82 43.59 11.98
N CYS A 739 -22.11 43.96 11.97
CA CYS A 739 -22.57 45.32 11.74
C CYS A 739 -22.08 46.28 12.83
N ALA A 740 -22.17 45.90 14.11
CA ALA A 740 -21.72 46.72 15.23
C ALA A 740 -20.21 46.99 15.19
N LYS A 741 -19.41 45.97 14.84
CA LYS A 741 -17.95 46.09 14.70
C LYS A 741 -17.51 46.64 13.34
N LYS A 742 -18.42 46.77 12.38
CA LYS A 742 -18.16 47.19 10.98
C LYS A 742 -17.10 46.32 10.29
N ILE A 743 -17.14 45.01 10.52
CA ILE A 743 -16.23 44.04 9.92
C ILE A 743 -16.95 43.15 8.89
N PRO A 744 -16.26 42.63 7.87
CA PRO A 744 -16.86 41.73 6.88
C PRO A 744 -17.41 40.46 7.52
N LEU A 745 -18.58 40.03 7.05
CA LEU A 745 -19.18 38.73 7.35
C LEU A 745 -19.17 37.86 6.09
N HIS A 746 -18.52 36.70 6.18
CA HIS A 746 -18.56 35.66 5.16
C HIS A 746 -19.44 34.50 5.63
N ARG A 747 -20.28 33.99 4.72
CA ARG A 747 -21.14 32.84 4.93
C ARG A 747 -20.80 31.74 3.95
#